data_AF-X0RI17-F1
#
_entry.id   AF-X0RI17-F1
#
_cell.length_a   1.000
_cell.length_b   1.000
_cell.length_c   1.000
_cell.angle_alpha   90.00
_cell.angle_beta   90.00
_cell.angle_gamma   90.00
#
_symmetry.space_group_name_H-M   'P 1'
#
loop_
_entity.id
_entity.type
_entity.pdbx_description
1 polymer ?
#
loop_
_entity_poly.entity_id
_entity_poly.type
_entity_poly.pdbx_seq_one_letter_code
_entity_poly.pdbx_strand_id
1 'polypeptide(L)'
;MNSPDKDGSESFTRLEVTDVPEGLIVVGGILSDSIWYVDIPNTAIATSSATYQLVLELNKTSPNIPEGTFAIKVTGVTQDINGDGRDGGEARATQTINIVLTRPTDESNDPTNTATLINNFGKEPTAPSQSNEDASILLGNILNATLVSGLSKPVIAYTFFISDLPAGTAVQSSSGDVSIQQVNGIYLIEVKEASNLTPEQALDTITVTPPLNFSTNVSGANQDITFDVIFTALDSDGREDVTTINDVKVTIKPLTDPMDAAGKNTVIQTAEDTTVNININLKNKADGDYVQLIDGKLYIQLNETQLVTGTGPAGVLTDASGNVLLPVTLLANAVGNIPAGTYYVLNMADTDSSVNGINPPDNVTIKYTPAENADGTANIKVYTAHKEVSDIAGHDSGTLTYEHTYNVSVSKQPDNLKITSSTDGSSAVAIGNEDSFIAINYKITNIDEGDTAAAISLDNIPDGYVVYYTNNSGVKVIANNNGDIDSDGNNLWSINTSNLGAAVNGETSNIFIKPPENISGTAITGIEIKVINNSGSISDPLIIDLDIIPIADGVTFDPTTILGSQGKWALLNLNASMIDVDGSETVTMVITDNGTALTDDVLRFRVKSDPNAVLDITWNGNSYTITGIKPEQINDLQIQSSVPLDGDLKFTLSTVDSAGSMSNVSTPVTKPVLVDIEFTSVFEGGTEDDILDASGQNTAVSYKGGAGNDTLIGGSGKDILEGGAGDDFLSGNAGADTLRGGAGNDTLVFAADNLLIDGGIGNDTLLINIADTSINFSNFNAGVFDNIETIDMTGNGKQSLFNIKLATLLT
;
A
#
# COMPACT_ATOMS: atom_id res chain seq x y z
N MET A 1 -20.20 -10.44 16.91
CA MET A 1 -20.83 -11.79 16.90
C MET A 1 -21.88 -11.77 15.81
N ASN A 2 -22.07 -12.86 15.06
CA ASN A 2 -22.94 -12.85 13.86
C ASN A 2 -24.21 -13.68 14.12
N SER A 3 -25.35 -13.24 13.59
CA SER A 3 -26.64 -13.93 13.79
C SER A 3 -26.70 -15.21 12.96
N PRO A 4 -27.07 -16.37 13.54
CA PRO A 4 -27.29 -17.61 12.79
C PRO A 4 -28.70 -17.66 12.16
N ASP A 5 -28.97 -16.74 11.24
CA ASP A 5 -30.19 -16.68 10.42
C ASP A 5 -30.36 -17.94 9.55
N LYS A 6 -31.57 -18.50 9.49
CA LYS A 6 -31.86 -19.77 8.79
C LYS A 6 -32.70 -19.64 7.53
N ASP A 7 -33.58 -18.65 7.43
CA ASP A 7 -34.46 -18.47 6.26
C ASP A 7 -34.56 -17.02 5.74
N GLY A 8 -33.89 -16.06 6.40
CA GLY A 8 -33.84 -14.65 6.04
C GLY A 8 -34.51 -13.71 7.05
N SER A 9 -34.79 -14.17 8.28
CA SER A 9 -35.76 -13.54 9.19
C SER A 9 -35.23 -13.15 10.59
N GLU A 10 -34.03 -13.58 11.00
CA GLU A 10 -33.65 -13.61 12.43
C GLU A 10 -32.42 -12.74 12.79
N SER A 11 -32.55 -11.85 13.77
CA SER A 11 -31.48 -10.90 14.18
C SER A 11 -31.32 -10.79 15.71
N PHE A 12 -30.19 -10.25 16.18
CA PHE A 12 -29.89 -10.15 17.62
C PHE A 12 -30.70 -9.06 18.31
N THR A 13 -31.28 -9.38 19.48
CA THR A 13 -32.10 -8.44 20.27
C THR A 13 -31.59 -8.21 21.70
N ARG A 14 -30.66 -9.03 22.25
CA ARG A 14 -30.13 -8.84 23.63
C ARG A 14 -28.73 -9.40 23.88
N LEU A 15 -27.98 -8.85 24.85
CA LEU A 15 -26.76 -9.40 25.48
C LEU A 15 -26.87 -9.48 27.03
N GLU A 16 -25.94 -10.20 27.68
CA GLU A 16 -25.88 -10.49 29.13
C GLU A 16 -24.42 -10.47 29.66
N VAL A 17 -24.15 -10.14 30.94
CA VAL A 17 -22.76 -10.01 31.51
C VAL A 17 -22.74 -10.33 33.01
N THR A 18 -21.75 -11.06 33.56
CA THR A 18 -21.77 -11.52 34.98
C THR A 18 -20.44 -11.38 35.73
N ASP A 19 -20.48 -11.53 37.06
CA ASP A 19 -19.35 -11.50 38.03
C ASP A 19 -18.58 -10.15 38.02
N VAL A 20 -18.56 -9.37 39.12
CA VAL A 20 -17.85 -8.07 39.14
C VAL A 20 -17.45 -7.73 40.60
N PRO A 21 -16.23 -7.21 40.90
CA PRO A 21 -15.84 -6.75 42.24
C PRO A 21 -16.81 -5.83 42.95
N GLU A 22 -16.82 -5.86 44.29
CA GLU A 22 -17.39 -4.76 45.07
C GLU A 22 -16.45 -3.56 44.97
N GLY A 23 -16.86 -2.57 44.17
CA GLY A 23 -15.95 -1.57 43.61
C GLY A 23 -15.55 -1.82 42.14
N LEU A 24 -16.36 -2.53 41.36
CA LEU A 24 -16.46 -2.39 39.89
C LEU A 24 -17.95 -2.44 39.40
N ILE A 25 -18.26 -1.98 38.17
CA ILE A 25 -19.59 -2.00 37.48
C ILE A 25 -19.48 -2.24 35.95
N VAL A 26 -20.57 -2.48 35.19
CA VAL A 26 -20.59 -2.66 33.70
C VAL A 26 -21.46 -1.60 33.01
N VAL A 27 -21.19 -1.28 31.73
CA VAL A 27 -21.92 -0.27 30.92
C VAL A 27 -22.90 -0.89 29.91
N GLY A 28 -23.99 -0.17 29.61
CA GLY A 28 -24.96 -0.50 28.55
C GLY A 28 -26.07 -1.47 28.97
N GLY A 29 -25.82 -2.27 30.01
CA GLY A 29 -26.84 -3.13 30.59
C GLY A 29 -27.55 -2.52 31.80
N ILE A 30 -28.67 -3.13 32.17
CA ILE A 30 -29.30 -2.96 33.49
C ILE A 30 -28.78 -4.10 34.38
N LEU A 31 -28.16 -3.77 35.52
CA LEU A 31 -27.78 -4.75 36.53
C LEU A 31 -29.02 -5.30 37.23
N SER A 32 -29.25 -6.61 37.10
CA SER A 32 -30.29 -7.35 37.79
C SER A 32 -29.73 -8.72 38.19
N ASP A 33 -29.83 -9.08 39.47
CA ASP A 33 -29.35 -10.35 40.03
C ASP A 33 -27.89 -10.70 39.67
N SER A 34 -27.00 -9.71 39.75
CA SER A 34 -25.56 -9.80 39.38
C SER A 34 -25.29 -10.09 37.89
N ILE A 35 -26.30 -9.97 37.04
CA ILE A 35 -26.21 -10.05 35.57
C ILE A 35 -26.59 -8.69 34.97
N TRP A 36 -25.83 -8.20 33.99
CA TRP A 36 -26.18 -6.98 33.24
C TRP A 36 -26.84 -7.35 31.92
N TYR A 37 -28.11 -7.01 31.76
CA TYR A 37 -28.91 -7.31 30.55
C TYR A 37 -28.98 -6.10 29.62
N VAL A 38 -28.72 -6.31 28.33
CA VAL A 38 -28.45 -5.26 27.33
C VAL A 38 -29.33 -5.47 26.09
N ASP A 39 -30.39 -4.69 25.87
CA ASP A 39 -31.18 -4.81 24.62
C ASP A 39 -30.45 -4.18 23.41
N ILE A 40 -30.68 -4.72 22.21
CA ILE A 40 -30.10 -4.25 20.94
C ILE A 40 -31.15 -3.47 20.13
N PRO A 41 -30.82 -2.32 19.49
CA PRO A 41 -31.84 -1.39 18.98
C PRO A 41 -32.53 -1.82 17.68
N ASN A 42 -33.85 -1.63 17.59
CA ASN A 42 -34.70 -2.00 16.44
C ASN A 42 -34.20 -1.54 15.06
N THR A 43 -33.47 -0.42 14.96
CA THR A 43 -32.88 0.06 13.70
C THR A 43 -31.75 -0.84 13.19
N ALA A 44 -30.98 -1.47 14.09
CA ALA A 44 -29.98 -2.45 13.73
C ALA A 44 -30.61 -3.82 13.40
N ILE A 45 -31.72 -4.16 14.06
CA ILE A 45 -32.46 -5.42 13.86
C ILE A 45 -33.06 -5.50 12.44
N ALA A 46 -33.39 -4.36 11.81
CA ALA A 46 -33.99 -4.28 10.47
C ALA A 46 -33.10 -4.73 9.28
N THR A 47 -31.87 -5.22 9.53
CA THR A 47 -31.00 -5.87 8.53
C THR A 47 -30.26 -7.05 9.16
N SER A 48 -29.87 -8.04 8.37
CA SER A 48 -29.26 -9.29 8.85
C SER A 48 -27.77 -9.19 9.24
N SER A 49 -27.26 -8.02 9.65
CA SER A 49 -25.84 -7.81 10.01
C SER A 49 -25.60 -6.64 11.00
N ALA A 50 -26.06 -6.78 12.24
CA ALA A 50 -25.86 -5.81 13.35
C ALA A 50 -24.59 -6.05 14.20
N THR A 51 -24.09 -5.03 14.92
CA THR A 51 -22.85 -5.06 15.75
C THR A 51 -23.01 -4.30 17.09
N TYR A 52 -22.26 -4.67 18.16
CA TYR A 52 -22.40 -4.12 19.54
C TYR A 52 -21.09 -4.27 20.42
N GLN A 53 -20.95 -3.55 21.57
CA GLN A 53 -19.71 -3.39 22.41
C GLN A 53 -19.97 -3.33 23.96
N LEU A 54 -18.95 -3.39 24.86
CA LEU A 54 -19.09 -3.51 26.36
C LEU A 54 -17.89 -2.97 27.22
N VAL A 55 -18.07 -2.50 28.49
CA VAL A 55 -17.07 -1.72 29.35
C VAL A 55 -17.27 -1.86 30.92
N LEU A 56 -16.28 -1.54 31.81
CA LEU A 56 -16.34 -1.56 33.32
C LEU A 56 -15.50 -0.52 34.16
N GLU A 57 -15.90 -0.10 35.40
CA GLU A 57 -15.20 0.91 36.31
C GLU A 57 -15.46 0.87 37.86
N LEU A 58 -14.69 1.61 38.71
CA LEU A 58 -14.57 1.54 40.21
C LEU A 58 -15.30 2.58 41.11
N ASN A 59 -15.73 2.14 42.32
CA ASN A 59 -16.42 2.94 43.37
C ASN A 59 -15.49 3.71 44.35
N LYS A 60 -15.85 4.96 44.69
CA LYS A 60 -15.01 5.96 45.38
C LYS A 60 -15.52 6.44 46.75
N THR A 61 -16.70 6.02 47.20
CA THR A 61 -17.33 6.55 48.44
C THR A 61 -16.93 5.84 49.74
N SER A 62 -16.07 4.81 49.68
CA SER A 62 -15.61 4.07 50.87
C SER A 62 -14.12 4.37 51.15
N PRO A 63 -13.79 5.21 52.16
CA PRO A 63 -12.41 5.65 52.40
C PRO A 63 -11.51 4.59 53.05
N ASN A 64 -12.08 3.51 53.59
CA ASN A 64 -11.36 2.30 53.99
C ASN A 64 -11.57 1.25 52.89
N ILE A 65 -10.73 1.23 51.86
CA ILE A 65 -10.76 0.16 50.85
C ILE A 65 -9.83 -0.98 51.33
N PRO A 66 -10.32 -2.24 51.41
CA PRO A 66 -9.53 -3.40 51.84
C PRO A 66 -8.56 -3.90 50.76
N GLU A 67 -7.67 -4.82 51.11
CA GLU A 67 -6.68 -5.43 50.20
C GLU A 67 -7.23 -6.76 49.57
N GLY A 68 -7.85 -6.76 48.34
CA GLY A 68 -8.66 -7.89 47.77
C GLY A 68 -8.77 -8.10 46.21
N THR A 69 -9.58 -9.08 45.69
CA THR A 69 -9.63 -9.53 44.24
C THR A 69 -10.88 -10.40 43.81
N PHE A 70 -11.36 -10.35 42.54
CA PHE A 70 -12.57 -11.03 41.95
C PHE A 70 -12.49 -11.39 40.40
N ALA A 71 -13.61 -11.49 39.62
CA ALA A 71 -13.73 -11.97 38.19
C ALA A 71 -14.94 -11.38 37.36
N ILE A 72 -15.20 -11.77 36.06
CA ILE A 72 -16.37 -11.41 35.12
C ILE A 72 -16.74 -12.54 34.07
N LYS A 73 -17.81 -12.39 33.23
CA LYS A 73 -18.23 -13.04 31.92
C LYS A 73 -19.25 -12.21 31.06
N VAL A 74 -19.71 -12.67 29.85
CA VAL A 74 -20.64 -12.03 28.81
C VAL A 74 -21.57 -13.11 28.11
N THR A 75 -22.66 -12.77 27.39
CA THR A 75 -23.59 -13.62 26.55
C THR A 75 -24.45 -12.81 25.52
N GLY A 76 -25.17 -13.42 24.54
CA GLY A 76 -26.01 -12.79 23.48
C GLY A 76 -27.32 -13.55 23.10
N VAL A 77 -28.31 -12.99 22.37
CA VAL A 77 -29.65 -13.59 22.06
C VAL A 77 -30.34 -13.05 20.78
N THR A 78 -31.05 -13.89 19.98
CA THR A 78 -31.73 -13.57 18.69
C THR A 78 -33.26 -13.77 18.65
N GLN A 79 -33.99 -13.05 17.77
CA GLN A 79 -35.44 -13.18 17.50
C GLN A 79 -35.84 -12.81 16.03
N ASP A 80 -37.07 -13.18 15.60
CA ASP A 80 -37.68 -12.92 14.27
C ASP A 80 -38.34 -11.53 14.17
N ILE A 81 -38.16 -10.85 13.03
CA ILE A 81 -38.64 -9.48 12.76
C ILE A 81 -39.93 -9.36 11.93
N ASN A 82 -40.34 -10.36 11.15
CA ASN A 82 -41.45 -10.18 10.21
C ASN A 82 -42.84 -10.43 10.86
N GLY A 83 -42.87 -11.17 11.97
CA GLY A 83 -44.03 -11.31 12.84
C GLY A 83 -45.05 -12.38 12.45
N ASP A 84 -44.81 -13.19 11.40
CA ASP A 84 -45.69 -14.30 11.03
C ASP A 84 -45.53 -15.53 11.97
N GLY A 85 -44.48 -15.54 12.82
CA GLY A 85 -44.47 -16.28 14.08
C GLY A 85 -44.52 -17.80 13.97
N ARG A 86 -43.74 -18.38 13.06
CA ARG A 86 -43.70 -19.84 12.81
C ARG A 86 -42.28 -20.40 12.70
N ASP A 87 -41.82 -20.97 13.81
CA ASP A 87 -40.75 -21.97 13.93
C ASP A 87 -39.28 -21.54 13.64
N GLY A 88 -38.95 -20.26 13.82
CA GLY A 88 -37.59 -19.79 14.17
C GLY A 88 -37.32 -19.82 15.69
N GLY A 89 -36.06 -19.93 16.15
CA GLY A 89 -35.72 -20.08 17.58
C GLY A 89 -34.31 -19.57 18.03
N GLU A 90 -34.21 -19.06 19.28
CA GLU A 90 -33.15 -18.15 19.83
C GLU A 90 -31.70 -18.78 20.17
N ALA A 91 -30.54 -18.04 20.12
CA ALA A 91 -29.07 -18.50 20.30
C ALA A 91 -27.93 -17.49 20.95
N ARG A 92 -26.66 -17.82 21.53
CA ARG A 92 -25.80 -17.06 22.67
C ARG A 92 -24.09 -17.09 23.03
N ALA A 93 -23.17 -16.15 23.78
CA ALA A 93 -21.57 -16.10 24.39
C ALA A 93 -20.56 -14.89 25.30
N THR A 94 -19.24 -14.97 26.00
CA THR A 94 -18.37 -14.35 27.34
C THR A 94 -16.95 -13.32 27.73
N GLN A 95 -16.50 -12.66 29.01
CA GLN A 95 -15.19 -11.74 29.63
C GLN A 95 -14.53 -11.44 31.27
N THR A 96 -13.71 -10.38 31.95
CA THR A 96 -12.96 -10.19 33.49
C THR A 96 -12.08 -8.88 34.33
N ILE A 97 -12.00 -8.34 35.75
CA ILE A 97 -11.02 -7.24 36.67
C ILE A 97 -10.91 -6.85 38.42
N ASN A 98 -10.16 -5.82 39.24
CA ASN A 98 -9.76 -5.48 40.88
C ASN A 98 -9.12 -4.06 41.78
N ILE A 99 -8.96 -3.68 43.24
CA ILE A 99 -8.36 -2.37 44.21
C ILE A 99 -8.06 -2.04 45.96
N VAL A 100 -7.65 -0.80 46.72
CA VAL A 100 -7.19 -0.32 48.33
C VAL A 100 -7.01 1.24 49.22
N LEU A 101 -7.02 1.66 50.68
CA LEU A 101 -6.67 3.08 51.61
C LEU A 101 -6.79 3.55 53.35
N THR A 102 -6.26 4.70 54.19
CA THR A 102 -6.40 5.34 55.80
C THR A 102 -5.77 6.78 56.68
N ARG A 103 -6.04 7.42 58.03
CA ARG A 103 -5.34 8.63 59.06
C ARG A 103 -5.77 9.39 60.63
N PRO A 104 -5.04 10.32 61.60
CA PRO A 104 -5.25 11.04 63.13
C PRO A 104 -4.84 12.61 63.93
N THR A 105 -4.80 13.09 65.36
CA THR A 105 -4.76 14.55 66.28
C THR A 105 -4.14 15.06 67.88
N ASP A 106 -4.22 16.36 68.64
CA ASP A 106 -4.29 16.93 70.27
C ASP A 106 -3.54 18.27 71.22
N GLU A 107 -3.85 18.95 72.54
CA GLU A 107 -3.11 20.08 73.63
C GLU A 107 -3.69 21.12 74.99
N SER A 108 -3.02 22.03 76.00
CA SER A 108 -3.44 22.96 77.40
C SER A 108 -2.68 24.21 78.45
N ASN A 109 -3.17 24.95 79.67
CA ASN A 109 -2.70 26.00 80.96
C ASN A 109 -3.22 27.53 81.78
N ASP A 110 -2.67 28.72 82.42
CA ASP A 110 -3.34 29.74 83.59
C ASP A 110 -3.09 31.44 83.93
N PRO A 111 -3.62 32.44 84.90
CA PRO A 111 -4.69 33.66 85.16
C PRO A 111 -4.45 35.30 85.69
N THR A 112 -5.40 36.37 86.04
CA THR A 112 -5.32 37.78 86.93
C THR A 112 -6.27 39.23 86.93
N ASN A 113 -6.00 40.66 87.21
CA ASN A 113 -6.81 42.15 87.15
C ASN A 113 -6.40 43.84 87.55
N THR A 114 -5.86 44.95 86.80
CA THR A 114 -5.16 46.46 86.79
C THR A 114 -3.66 47.20 86.26
N ALA A 115 -2.82 47.12 85.10
CA ALA A 115 -1.46 47.77 84.59
C ALA A 115 -1.02 47.71 83.03
N THR A 116 0.20 48.13 82.51
CA THR A 116 0.64 47.79 81.10
C THR A 116 0.94 46.30 80.99
N LEU A 117 -0.07 45.56 80.56
CA LEU A 117 -0.05 44.12 80.44
C LEU A 117 -0.24 43.68 79.00
N ILE A 118 -0.91 44.51 78.20
CA ILE A 118 -0.96 44.34 76.76
C ILE A 118 0.30 45.00 76.22
N ASN A 119 1.28 44.17 75.85
CA ASN A 119 2.52 44.64 75.24
C ASN A 119 2.26 45.21 73.84
N ASN A 120 1.38 44.53 73.10
CA ASN A 120 0.85 44.97 71.82
C ASN A 120 -0.53 44.34 71.61
N PHE A 121 -1.48 45.14 71.13
CA PHE A 121 -2.73 44.68 70.54
C PHE A 121 -2.94 45.45 69.24
N GLY A 122 -2.87 44.74 68.11
CA GLY A 122 -2.88 45.35 66.80
C GLY A 122 -3.45 44.41 65.72
N LYS A 123 -3.52 44.94 64.50
CA LYS A 123 -3.76 44.14 63.28
C LYS A 123 -2.40 43.67 62.78
N GLU A 124 -2.27 42.39 62.39
CA GLU A 124 -1.01 41.82 61.90
C GLU A 124 -0.54 42.55 60.62
N PRO A 125 0.75 42.92 60.47
CA PRO A 125 1.18 43.78 59.36
C PRO A 125 1.04 43.17 57.96
N THR A 126 0.82 41.85 57.86
CA THR A 126 0.77 41.11 56.58
C THR A 126 -0.61 40.61 56.16
N ALA A 127 -1.64 40.66 57.01
CA ALA A 127 -2.99 40.21 56.64
C ALA A 127 -4.10 40.83 57.50
N PRO A 128 -5.15 41.39 56.86
CA PRO A 128 -6.48 40.81 56.92
C PRO A 128 -6.53 39.59 55.97
N SER A 129 -6.97 38.44 56.48
CA SER A 129 -7.05 37.22 55.66
C SER A 129 -8.13 37.32 54.58
N GLN A 130 -7.95 36.57 53.49
CA GLN A 130 -8.98 36.33 52.50
C GLN A 130 -9.55 34.93 52.72
N SER A 131 -10.82 34.82 53.10
CA SER A 131 -11.53 33.54 53.17
C SER A 131 -12.47 33.38 51.97
N ASN A 132 -12.86 32.13 51.71
CA ASN A 132 -14.05 31.86 50.90
C ASN A 132 -15.31 32.14 51.74
N GLU A 133 -16.47 32.14 51.09
CA GLU A 133 -17.79 32.06 51.72
C GLU A 133 -17.86 30.91 52.75
N ASP A 134 -18.57 31.16 53.85
CA ASP A 134 -18.79 30.26 55.00
C ASP A 134 -17.53 29.61 55.64
N ALA A 135 -16.34 29.95 55.16
CA ALA A 135 -15.07 29.47 55.68
C ALA A 135 -14.74 30.16 57.02
N SER A 136 -14.68 29.36 58.07
CA SER A 136 -14.28 29.73 59.43
C SER A 136 -12.96 30.51 59.50
N ILE A 137 -13.02 31.81 59.80
CA ILE A 137 -11.85 32.69 59.89
C ILE A 137 -11.19 32.61 61.25
N LEU A 138 -9.96 32.09 61.30
CA LEU A 138 -9.10 32.16 62.48
C LEU A 138 -8.70 33.63 62.77
N LEU A 139 -8.94 34.11 63.99
CA LEU A 139 -8.67 35.52 64.35
C LEU A 139 -7.18 35.87 64.44
N GLY A 140 -6.30 34.93 64.81
CA GLY A 140 -4.86 35.18 64.97
C GLY A 140 -4.16 35.54 63.65
N ASN A 141 -4.69 35.10 62.51
CA ASN A 141 -4.26 35.52 61.17
C ASN A 141 -4.51 37.03 60.87
N ILE A 142 -5.24 37.75 61.72
CA ILE A 142 -5.65 39.14 61.51
C ILE A 142 -5.27 40.04 62.69
N LEU A 143 -5.35 39.51 63.91
CA LEU A 143 -5.11 40.23 65.16
C LEU A 143 -3.96 39.61 65.94
N ASN A 144 -2.99 40.44 66.32
CA ASN A 144 -1.99 40.06 67.31
C ASN A 144 -2.33 40.65 68.67
N ALA A 145 -2.18 39.83 69.72
CA ALA A 145 -2.47 40.19 71.09
C ALA A 145 -1.41 39.54 71.99
N THR A 146 -0.45 40.35 72.46
CA THR A 146 0.70 39.87 73.23
C THR A 146 0.73 40.51 74.60
N LEU A 147 1.12 39.72 75.60
CA LEU A 147 1.22 40.17 76.99
C LEU A 147 2.65 40.64 77.32
N VAL A 148 2.81 41.56 78.27
CA VAL A 148 4.13 41.96 78.77
C VAL A 148 4.74 40.79 79.56
N SER A 149 5.70 40.11 78.94
CA SER A 149 6.44 39.01 79.56
C SER A 149 7.35 39.49 80.70
N GLY A 150 7.51 38.70 81.75
CA GLY A 150 8.51 38.95 82.80
C GLY A 150 8.11 39.99 83.85
N LEU A 151 6.83 40.37 83.90
CA LEU A 151 6.24 41.09 85.03
C LEU A 151 6.52 40.37 86.35
N SER A 152 6.63 41.10 87.46
CA SER A 152 6.75 40.51 88.80
C SER A 152 5.48 39.78 89.25
N LYS A 153 4.40 39.88 88.46
CA LYS A 153 3.04 39.43 88.72
C LYS A 153 2.38 39.07 87.37
N PRO A 154 2.04 37.79 87.11
CA PRO A 154 1.69 37.28 85.78
C PRO A 154 0.18 37.28 85.46
N VAL A 155 -0.13 36.98 84.19
CA VAL A 155 -1.42 36.93 83.48
C VAL A 155 -1.51 35.58 82.71
N ILE A 156 -2.67 34.91 82.63
CA ILE A 156 -3.35 34.60 81.33
C ILE A 156 -4.89 34.71 81.40
N ALA A 157 -5.51 35.15 82.50
CA ALA A 157 -6.90 35.56 82.39
C ALA A 157 -6.87 36.83 81.55
N TYR A 158 -7.58 36.78 80.44
CA TYR A 158 -7.77 37.90 79.54
C TYR A 158 -9.04 37.58 78.76
N THR A 159 -9.73 38.62 78.29
CA THR A 159 -10.97 38.46 77.54
C THR A 159 -10.93 39.30 76.29
N PHE A 160 -11.53 38.75 75.24
CA PHE A 160 -11.86 39.50 74.03
C PHE A 160 -13.37 39.72 74.03
N PHE A 161 -13.79 40.97 73.92
CA PHE A 161 -15.16 41.30 73.55
C PHE A 161 -15.16 41.64 72.07
N ILE A 162 -15.96 40.93 71.29
CA ILE A 162 -16.19 41.24 69.88
C ILE A 162 -17.60 41.79 69.72
N SER A 163 -17.72 43.02 69.21
CA SER A 163 -18.99 43.67 68.92
C SER A 163 -19.14 43.95 67.42
N ASP A 164 -20.36 44.32 67.02
CA ASP A 164 -20.69 44.81 65.68
C ASP A 164 -20.51 43.78 64.53
N LEU A 165 -20.23 42.51 64.88
CA LEU A 165 -20.34 41.38 63.94
C LEU A 165 -21.76 41.27 63.35
N PRO A 166 -21.89 40.90 62.06
CA PRO A 166 -23.17 40.66 61.41
C PRO A 166 -24.06 39.66 62.16
N ALA A 167 -25.38 39.90 62.14
CA ALA A 167 -26.34 38.99 62.76
C ALA A 167 -26.29 37.60 62.09
N GLY A 168 -26.13 36.54 62.90
CA GLY A 168 -25.98 35.16 62.43
C GLY A 168 -24.53 34.68 62.31
N THR A 169 -23.52 35.55 62.46
CA THR A 169 -22.11 35.15 62.47
C THR A 169 -21.85 34.16 63.61
N ALA A 170 -21.26 33.01 63.34
CA ALA A 170 -20.96 32.01 64.35
C ALA A 170 -19.51 32.13 64.83
N VAL A 171 -19.29 32.85 65.94
CA VAL A 171 -18.00 32.81 66.65
C VAL A 171 -17.91 31.50 67.42
N GLN A 172 -16.98 30.64 67.03
CA GLN A 172 -16.73 29.32 67.62
C GLN A 172 -15.24 29.18 67.98
N SER A 173 -14.92 28.24 68.86
CA SER A 173 -13.53 27.86 69.14
C SER A 173 -13.35 26.40 68.79
N SER A 174 -12.28 26.11 68.04
CA SER A 174 -11.80 24.75 67.82
C SER A 174 -11.13 24.16 69.07
N SER A 175 -10.66 25.02 69.98
CA SER A 175 -10.20 24.63 71.32
C SER A 175 -11.36 24.58 72.31
N GLY A 176 -11.54 23.44 72.97
CA GLY A 176 -12.53 23.28 74.04
C GLY A 176 -12.22 24.08 75.32
N ASP A 177 -11.08 24.78 75.39
CA ASP A 177 -10.62 25.57 76.54
C ASP A 177 -10.75 27.09 76.36
N VAL A 178 -11.29 27.53 75.23
CA VAL A 178 -11.83 28.89 75.06
C VAL A 178 -13.36 28.82 75.13
N SER A 179 -13.94 29.49 76.12
CA SER A 179 -15.38 29.67 76.25
C SER A 179 -15.83 30.89 75.45
N ILE A 180 -16.91 30.75 74.69
CA ILE A 180 -17.51 31.85 73.92
C ILE A 180 -18.98 31.96 74.31
N GLN A 181 -19.37 33.12 74.82
CA GLN A 181 -20.75 33.42 75.20
C GLN A 181 -21.25 34.66 74.45
N GLN A 182 -22.34 34.52 73.70
CA GLN A 182 -23.03 35.65 73.08
C GLN A 182 -24.07 36.24 74.04
N VAL A 183 -24.04 37.56 74.23
CA VAL A 183 -25.04 38.31 75.00
C VAL A 183 -25.40 39.59 74.25
N ASN A 184 -26.68 39.74 73.88
CA ASN A 184 -27.20 40.91 73.14
C ASN A 184 -26.40 41.29 71.86
N GLY A 185 -25.85 40.30 71.15
CA GLY A 185 -25.06 40.49 69.93
C GLY A 185 -23.55 40.66 70.15
N ILE A 186 -23.10 40.97 71.37
CA ILE A 186 -21.68 41.00 71.72
C ILE A 186 -21.23 39.58 72.08
N TYR A 187 -20.08 39.16 71.56
CA TYR A 187 -19.41 37.92 71.94
C TYR A 187 -18.37 38.21 73.01
N LEU A 188 -18.61 37.71 74.22
CA LEU A 188 -17.59 37.60 75.27
C LEU A 188 -16.83 36.30 75.05
N ILE A 189 -15.51 36.41 74.93
CA ILE A 189 -14.59 35.28 74.81
C ILE A 189 -13.72 35.23 76.06
N GLU A 190 -13.88 34.15 76.82
CA GLU A 190 -13.16 33.86 78.06
C GLU A 190 -12.30 32.63 77.87
N VAL A 191 -10.99 32.80 77.94
CA VAL A 191 -10.07 31.67 77.99
C VAL A 191 -10.14 31.08 79.40
N LYS A 192 -10.32 29.76 79.54
CA LYS A 192 -10.30 29.12 80.87
C LYS A 192 -8.97 29.40 81.56
N GLU A 193 -9.00 29.59 82.87
CA GLU A 193 -7.84 29.62 83.78
C GLU A 193 -7.03 28.29 83.78
N ALA A 194 -7.30 27.37 82.84
CA ALA A 194 -6.60 26.10 82.63
C ALA A 194 -6.14 25.86 81.15
N SER A 195 -6.12 26.86 80.24
CA SER A 195 -5.54 26.79 78.87
C SER A 195 -4.13 27.39 78.50
N ASN A 196 -3.53 28.37 79.20
CA ASN A 196 -2.20 29.02 78.96
C ASN A 196 -1.97 29.66 77.59
N LEU A 197 -2.94 29.56 76.69
CA LEU A 197 -2.86 30.16 75.37
C LEU A 197 -2.35 31.59 75.53
N THR A 198 -1.25 31.94 74.86
CA THR A 198 -0.98 33.36 74.69
C THR A 198 -2.18 33.96 73.92
N PRO A 199 -2.52 35.24 74.09
CA PRO A 199 -3.76 35.75 73.51
C PRO A 199 -3.78 35.63 71.98
N GLU A 200 -2.61 35.76 71.35
CA GLU A 200 -2.28 35.35 69.98
C GLU A 200 -2.71 33.90 69.65
N GLN A 201 -2.28 32.90 70.44
CA GLN A 201 -2.70 31.50 70.26
C GLN A 201 -4.19 31.26 70.54
N ALA A 202 -4.83 32.03 71.43
CA ALA A 202 -6.28 31.94 71.62
C ALA A 202 -7.03 32.44 70.38
N LEU A 203 -6.61 33.59 69.83
CA LEU A 203 -7.11 34.10 68.54
C LEU A 203 -6.87 33.09 67.40
N ASP A 204 -5.77 32.32 67.44
CA ASP A 204 -5.51 31.20 66.52
C ASP A 204 -6.34 29.92 66.79
N THR A 205 -7.26 29.91 67.76
CA THR A 205 -8.25 28.82 67.93
C THR A 205 -9.69 29.28 67.72
N ILE A 206 -9.93 30.59 67.86
CA ILE A 206 -11.23 31.23 67.66
C ILE A 206 -11.46 31.44 66.17
N THR A 207 -12.46 30.75 65.65
CA THR A 207 -12.99 30.94 64.31
C THR A 207 -14.22 31.85 64.33
N VAL A 208 -14.15 33.00 63.67
CA VAL A 208 -15.34 33.75 63.25
C VAL A 208 -15.82 33.14 61.93
N THR A 209 -16.82 32.28 61.99
CA THR A 209 -17.50 31.78 60.80
C THR A 209 -18.57 32.80 60.38
N PRO A 210 -18.62 33.26 59.11
CA PRO A 210 -19.67 34.15 58.62
C PRO A 210 -21.09 33.62 58.91
N PRO A 211 -22.13 34.48 58.88
CA PRO A 211 -23.49 33.99 58.68
C PRO A 211 -23.56 33.20 57.36
N LEU A 212 -24.31 32.11 57.33
CA LEU A 212 -24.46 31.27 56.12
C LEU A 212 -24.90 32.12 54.92
N ASN A 213 -24.14 32.11 53.82
CA ASN A 213 -24.33 32.95 52.62
C ASN A 213 -24.17 34.46 52.93
N PHE A 214 -23.03 34.86 53.50
CA PHE A 214 -22.73 36.26 53.83
C PHE A 214 -22.36 37.12 52.60
N SER A 215 -21.82 36.48 51.56
CA SER A 215 -21.33 37.15 50.35
C SER A 215 -22.49 37.57 49.43
N THR A 216 -22.14 38.18 48.29
CA THR A 216 -23.07 38.37 47.18
C THR A 216 -22.30 38.23 45.87
N ASN A 217 -22.87 37.53 44.90
CA ASN A 217 -22.20 37.07 43.68
C ASN A 217 -22.01 38.17 42.60
N VAL A 218 -21.45 39.31 43.00
CA VAL A 218 -21.12 40.46 42.15
C VAL A 218 -19.61 40.57 41.90
N SER A 219 -19.21 40.35 40.64
CA SER A 219 -17.80 40.28 40.22
C SER A 219 -16.97 41.50 40.64
N GLY A 220 -15.96 41.28 41.48
CA GLY A 220 -14.98 42.29 41.88
C GLY A 220 -15.32 43.08 43.15
N ALA A 221 -16.46 42.82 43.80
CA ALA A 221 -16.77 43.37 45.12
C ALA A 221 -16.43 42.33 46.22
N ASN A 222 -15.23 42.46 46.79
CA ASN A 222 -14.91 41.82 48.06
C ASN A 222 -15.93 42.26 49.13
N GLN A 223 -16.51 41.31 49.86
CA GLN A 223 -17.34 41.58 51.03
C GLN A 223 -16.48 41.61 52.27
N ASP A 224 -16.83 42.43 53.26
CA ASP A 224 -15.93 42.72 54.38
C ASP A 224 -16.66 42.60 55.73
N ILE A 225 -16.41 41.51 56.47
CA ILE A 225 -16.83 41.44 57.87
C ILE A 225 -15.98 42.46 58.63
N THR A 226 -16.64 43.49 59.15
CA THR A 226 -16.02 44.56 59.92
C THR A 226 -16.58 44.50 61.34
N PHE A 227 -15.71 44.43 62.34
CA PHE A 227 -16.06 44.28 63.75
C PHE A 227 -15.09 45.00 64.68
N ASP A 228 -15.55 45.37 65.86
CA ASP A 228 -14.72 45.99 66.87
C ASP A 228 -14.30 44.95 67.90
N VAL A 229 -13.02 44.95 68.32
CA VAL A 229 -12.51 44.07 69.38
C VAL A 229 -11.91 44.88 70.51
N ILE A 230 -12.43 44.65 71.72
CA ILE A 230 -11.83 45.12 72.97
C ILE A 230 -11.06 43.95 73.58
N PHE A 231 -9.75 44.12 73.77
CA PHE A 231 -8.90 43.17 74.49
C PHE A 231 -8.64 43.67 75.90
N THR A 232 -8.93 42.82 76.89
CA THR A 232 -8.77 43.09 78.31
C THR A 232 -7.84 42.04 78.94
N ALA A 233 -6.60 42.39 79.29
CA ALA A 233 -5.67 41.50 80.01
C ALA A 233 -5.84 41.60 81.54
N LEU A 234 -5.29 40.68 82.35
CA LEU A 234 -5.58 40.55 83.80
C LEU A 234 -4.37 39.84 84.57
N ASP A 235 -3.63 40.43 85.55
CA ASP A 235 -2.49 39.95 86.40
C ASP A 235 -2.78 39.72 87.92
N SER A 236 -2.08 38.76 88.53
CA SER A 236 -2.27 38.18 89.88
C SER A 236 -2.55 39.04 91.14
N ASP A 237 -2.23 40.34 91.19
CA ASP A 237 -2.65 41.19 92.35
C ASP A 237 -4.01 41.85 92.14
N GLY A 238 -4.53 41.65 90.95
CA GLY A 238 -5.19 42.70 90.24
C GLY A 238 -4.25 43.61 89.44
N ARG A 239 -3.65 43.11 88.32
CA ARG A 239 -3.03 43.74 87.08
C ARG A 239 -3.89 43.70 85.77
N GLU A 240 -4.08 44.65 84.83
CA GLU A 240 -5.16 44.66 83.76
C GLU A 240 -4.91 45.74 82.76
N ASP A 241 -5.29 45.52 81.52
CA ASP A 241 -5.09 46.54 80.52
C ASP A 241 -6.22 46.42 79.53
N VAL A 242 -6.79 47.53 79.10
CA VAL A 242 -7.90 47.55 78.15
C VAL A 242 -7.47 48.35 76.94
N THR A 243 -7.40 47.68 75.81
CA THR A 243 -7.18 48.32 74.50
C THR A 243 -8.24 47.88 73.51
N THR A 244 -8.48 48.69 72.49
CA THR A 244 -9.55 48.46 71.51
C THR A 244 -9.00 48.67 70.13
N ILE A 245 -9.39 47.78 69.22
CA ILE A 245 -9.16 47.92 67.79
C ILE A 245 -10.52 48.01 67.13
N ASN A 246 -10.81 49.17 66.56
CA ASN A 246 -12.01 49.38 65.77
C ASN A 246 -11.78 48.97 64.30
N ASP A 247 -12.87 48.71 63.58
CA ASP A 247 -12.91 48.34 62.17
C ASP A 247 -11.96 47.16 61.84
N VAL A 248 -11.89 46.13 62.69
CA VAL A 248 -11.19 44.88 62.36
C VAL A 248 -11.89 44.27 61.16
N LYS A 249 -11.17 44.21 60.04
CA LYS A 249 -11.73 44.03 58.72
C LYS A 249 -11.20 42.73 58.14
N VAL A 250 -12.09 41.80 57.79
CA VAL A 250 -11.74 40.55 57.10
C VAL A 250 -12.49 40.46 55.79
N THR A 251 -11.76 40.16 54.72
CA THR A 251 -12.29 40.14 53.36
C THR A 251 -12.77 38.73 52.99
N ILE A 252 -14.08 38.59 52.84
CA ILE A 252 -14.74 37.41 52.29
C ILE A 252 -14.76 37.53 50.76
N LYS A 253 -14.35 36.48 50.06
CA LYS A 253 -14.58 36.36 48.61
C LYS A 253 -15.97 35.79 48.34
N PRO A 254 -16.68 36.29 47.32
CA PRO A 254 -17.91 35.65 46.87
C PRO A 254 -17.62 34.26 46.28
N LEU A 255 -18.57 33.34 46.38
CA LEU A 255 -18.45 31.95 45.91
C LEU A 255 -18.60 31.80 44.38
N THR A 256 -18.38 32.85 43.59
CA THR A 256 -18.50 32.80 42.13
C THR A 256 -17.30 32.09 41.47
N ASP A 257 -17.25 30.76 41.56
CA ASP A 257 -16.33 29.95 40.76
C ASP A 257 -17.03 29.54 39.45
N PRO A 258 -16.65 30.12 38.28
CA PRO A 258 -17.29 29.78 37.02
C PRO A 258 -17.00 28.33 36.60
N MET A 259 -17.83 27.83 35.68
CA MET A 259 -17.74 26.51 35.04
C MET A 259 -16.35 26.27 34.41
N ASP A 260 -15.44 25.65 35.16
CA ASP A 260 -13.98 25.76 34.97
C ASP A 260 -13.44 27.20 35.00
N ALA A 261 -12.15 27.36 35.34
CA ALA A 261 -11.52 28.67 35.45
C ALA A 261 -11.51 29.39 34.09
N ALA A 262 -12.39 30.39 33.96
CA ALA A 262 -12.65 31.13 32.73
C ALA A 262 -11.37 31.72 32.11
N GLY A 263 -11.30 31.70 30.77
CA GLY A 263 -10.11 32.16 30.03
C GLY A 263 -9.00 31.10 29.87
N LYS A 264 -9.30 29.83 30.15
CA LYS A 264 -8.46 28.70 29.72
C LYS A 264 -8.57 28.43 28.22
N ASN A 265 -7.49 27.87 27.68
CA ASN A 265 -7.42 27.34 26.33
C ASN A 265 -7.19 25.82 26.38
N THR A 266 -8.03 25.04 25.70
CA THR A 266 -7.75 23.62 25.41
C THR A 266 -7.18 23.50 24.00
N VAL A 267 -6.09 22.74 23.83
CA VAL A 267 -5.60 22.36 22.50
C VAL A 267 -6.14 20.98 22.14
N ILE A 268 -6.74 20.87 20.96
CA ILE A 268 -7.21 19.62 20.36
C ILE A 268 -6.43 19.46 19.04
N GLN A 269 -6.03 18.24 18.71
CA GLN A 269 -5.40 17.92 17.43
C GLN A 269 -6.35 17.03 16.60
N THR A 270 -6.42 17.29 15.30
CA THR A 270 -7.14 16.44 14.34
C THR A 270 -6.43 16.48 12.99
N ALA A 271 -6.62 15.43 12.20
CA ALA A 271 -6.37 15.49 10.76
C ALA A 271 -7.38 16.43 10.08
N GLU A 272 -7.05 16.92 8.89
CA GLU A 272 -8.06 17.51 7.99
C GLU A 272 -9.13 16.48 7.62
N ASP A 273 -10.30 16.98 7.20
CA ASP A 273 -11.55 16.25 6.87
C ASP A 273 -12.10 15.34 8.00
N THR A 274 -11.37 15.22 9.11
CA THR A 274 -11.68 14.37 10.24
C THR A 274 -12.51 15.13 11.26
N THR A 275 -13.71 14.61 11.54
CA THR A 275 -14.60 15.20 12.54
C THR A 275 -14.09 14.92 13.94
N VAL A 276 -13.80 15.97 14.71
CA VAL A 276 -13.28 15.87 16.07
C VAL A 276 -14.34 16.18 17.14
N ASN A 277 -14.34 15.39 18.21
CA ASN A 277 -15.21 15.59 19.37
C ASN A 277 -14.62 16.68 20.30
N ILE A 278 -15.35 17.77 20.50
CA ILE A 278 -15.02 18.83 21.45
C ILE A 278 -15.87 18.61 22.70
N ASN A 279 -15.22 18.12 23.75
CA ASN A 279 -15.88 17.85 25.04
C ASN A 279 -15.86 19.11 25.91
N ILE A 280 -17.06 19.65 26.14
CA ILE A 280 -17.33 20.83 26.94
C ILE A 280 -17.65 20.36 28.36
N ASN A 281 -16.76 20.66 29.30
CA ASN A 281 -17.00 20.38 30.71
C ASN A 281 -17.86 21.49 31.31
N LEU A 282 -19.04 21.13 31.83
CA LEU A 282 -19.99 22.05 32.44
C LEU A 282 -20.03 21.93 33.97
N LYS A 283 -19.24 21.00 34.53
CA LYS A 283 -19.22 20.68 35.96
C LYS A 283 -18.47 21.72 36.82
N ASN A 284 -19.12 22.25 37.86
CA ASN A 284 -18.45 22.98 38.94
C ASN A 284 -17.54 22.03 39.76
N LYS A 285 -16.41 22.54 40.26
CA LYS A 285 -15.36 21.76 40.93
C LYS A 285 -15.07 22.24 42.37
N ALA A 286 -15.70 23.32 42.83
CA ALA A 286 -15.45 23.91 44.14
C ALA A 286 -16.29 23.27 45.26
N ASP A 287 -17.59 23.10 45.00
CA ASP A 287 -18.62 22.67 45.96
C ASP A 287 -19.22 21.30 45.60
N GLY A 288 -19.49 21.06 44.31
CA GLY A 288 -20.22 19.90 43.80
C GLY A 288 -21.69 20.18 43.46
N ASP A 289 -22.15 21.43 43.55
CA ASP A 289 -23.52 21.86 43.24
C ASP A 289 -23.75 22.07 41.73
N TYR A 290 -25.04 22.10 41.36
CA TYR A 290 -25.47 22.31 39.97
C TYR A 290 -25.58 23.80 39.63
N VAL A 291 -25.19 24.13 38.40
CA VAL A 291 -25.38 25.46 37.80
C VAL A 291 -26.47 25.41 36.75
N GLN A 292 -27.54 26.17 36.98
CA GLN A 292 -28.65 26.33 36.06
C GLN A 292 -28.21 27.19 34.87
N LEU A 293 -28.43 26.69 33.65
CA LEU A 293 -28.23 27.50 32.45
C LEU A 293 -29.39 28.45 32.24
N ILE A 294 -29.07 29.73 32.11
CA ILE A 294 -30.03 30.76 31.72
C ILE A 294 -30.36 30.54 30.25
N ASP A 295 -31.65 30.42 29.95
CA ASP A 295 -32.17 30.14 28.60
C ASP A 295 -31.83 28.75 28.00
N GLY A 296 -30.93 27.99 28.66
CA GLY A 296 -30.71 26.56 28.41
C GLY A 296 -29.80 26.22 27.24
N LYS A 297 -28.90 27.13 26.83
CA LYS A 297 -28.09 26.94 25.61
C LYS A 297 -26.60 27.18 25.82
N LEU A 298 -25.80 26.52 24.97
CA LEU A 298 -24.43 26.95 24.70
C LEU A 298 -24.39 27.77 23.41
N TYR A 299 -23.62 28.84 23.45
CA TYR A 299 -23.42 29.82 22.39
C TYR A 299 -21.98 29.73 21.89
N ILE A 300 -21.80 29.14 20.72
CA ILE A 300 -20.48 28.71 20.22
C ILE A 300 -20.04 29.63 19.08
N GLN A 301 -18.88 30.26 19.17
CA GLN A 301 -18.27 31.00 18.06
C GLN A 301 -17.18 30.14 17.42
N LEU A 302 -17.31 29.90 16.12
CA LEU A 302 -16.26 29.29 15.29
C LEU A 302 -15.48 30.42 14.60
N ASN A 303 -14.16 30.43 14.79
CA ASN A 303 -13.23 31.33 14.09
C ASN A 303 -12.18 30.53 13.33
N GLU A 304 -12.28 30.58 12.00
CA GLU A 304 -11.42 29.84 11.06
C GLU A 304 -10.38 30.75 10.38
N THR A 305 -10.23 32.02 10.79
CA THR A 305 -9.28 32.96 10.16
C THR A 305 -7.80 32.63 10.38
N GLN A 306 -7.48 31.53 11.08
CA GLN A 306 -6.15 30.96 11.26
C GLN A 306 -6.04 29.54 10.67
N LEU A 307 -7.04 29.10 9.89
CA LEU A 307 -6.90 28.01 8.95
C LEU A 307 -6.47 28.56 7.58
N VAL A 308 -5.64 27.81 6.86
CA VAL A 308 -5.54 27.90 5.41
C VAL A 308 -6.55 26.92 4.85
N THR A 309 -7.70 27.41 4.38
CA THR A 309 -8.75 26.57 3.79
C THR A 309 -8.51 26.38 2.30
N GLY A 310 -8.81 25.17 1.79
CA GLY A 310 -9.04 24.97 0.36
C GLY A 310 -10.27 25.72 -0.17
N THR A 311 -10.68 25.42 -1.39
CA THR A 311 -11.80 26.07 -2.08
C THR A 311 -13.19 25.70 -1.54
N GLY A 312 -13.26 24.86 -0.50
CA GLY A 312 -14.47 24.30 0.10
C GLY A 312 -15.29 25.26 0.99
N PRO A 313 -16.43 24.78 1.52
CA PRO A 313 -17.26 25.51 2.47
C PRO A 313 -16.61 25.61 3.85
N ALA A 314 -16.98 26.64 4.63
CA ALA A 314 -16.56 26.80 6.03
C ALA A 314 -16.94 25.58 6.90
N GLY A 315 -16.14 25.32 7.95
CA GLY A 315 -16.24 24.11 8.76
C GLY A 315 -17.56 23.98 9.51
N VAL A 316 -17.97 22.74 9.73
CA VAL A 316 -19.32 22.39 10.19
C VAL A 316 -19.29 22.04 11.68
N LEU A 317 -20.09 22.77 12.47
CA LEU A 317 -20.42 22.39 13.84
C LEU A 317 -21.70 21.54 13.85
N THR A 318 -21.62 20.36 14.49
CA THR A 318 -22.76 19.48 14.74
C THR A 318 -22.91 19.17 16.24
N ASP A 319 -24.12 18.80 16.66
CA ASP A 319 -24.34 18.23 17.99
C ASP A 319 -23.76 16.81 18.12
N ALA A 320 -23.83 16.21 19.31
CA ALA A 320 -23.37 14.84 19.54
C ALA A 320 -24.02 13.80 18.59
N SER A 321 -25.24 14.04 18.13
CA SER A 321 -25.99 13.18 17.20
C SER A 321 -25.67 13.44 15.72
N GLY A 322 -24.92 14.49 15.38
CA GLY A 322 -24.56 14.87 14.01
C GLY A 322 -25.52 15.87 13.34
N ASN A 323 -26.45 16.49 14.08
CA ASN A 323 -27.30 17.54 13.52
C ASN A 323 -26.52 18.86 13.40
N VAL A 324 -26.57 19.49 12.23
CA VAL A 324 -25.86 20.77 11.97
C VAL A 324 -26.43 21.89 12.84
N LEU A 325 -25.55 22.55 13.60
CA LEU A 325 -25.91 23.74 14.37
C LEU A 325 -26.04 24.94 13.42
N LEU A 326 -27.09 25.75 13.62
CA LEU A 326 -27.33 26.93 12.79
C LEU A 326 -26.87 28.22 13.50
N PRO A 327 -26.33 29.20 12.75
CA PRO A 327 -25.87 30.46 13.33
C PRO A 327 -27.03 31.40 13.69
N VAL A 328 -26.92 32.04 14.85
CA VAL A 328 -27.85 33.03 15.40
C VAL A 328 -27.07 34.28 15.80
N THR A 329 -27.57 35.47 15.50
CA THR A 329 -26.95 36.74 15.93
C THR A 329 -27.52 37.19 17.27
N LEU A 330 -26.66 37.37 18.27
CA LEU A 330 -26.98 37.99 19.55
C LEU A 330 -26.68 39.49 19.54
N LEU A 331 -27.54 40.25 20.22
CA LEU A 331 -27.24 41.62 20.65
C LEU A 331 -26.50 41.58 22.00
N ALA A 332 -25.74 42.64 22.30
CA ALA A 332 -25.00 42.73 23.56
C ALA A 332 -25.95 42.60 24.76
N ASN A 333 -25.59 41.74 25.71
CA ASN A 333 -26.35 41.45 26.93
C ASN A 333 -27.77 40.91 26.67
N ALA A 334 -28.02 40.29 25.51
CA ALA A 334 -29.31 39.64 25.22
C ALA A 334 -29.51 38.34 26.04
N VAL A 335 -28.42 37.67 26.42
CA VAL A 335 -28.39 36.49 27.28
C VAL A 335 -27.22 36.67 28.24
N GLY A 336 -27.50 37.02 29.49
CA GLY A 336 -26.48 37.35 30.50
C GLY A 336 -25.50 38.43 30.04
N ASN A 337 -24.20 38.19 30.25
CA ASN A 337 -23.11 39.07 29.81
C ASN A 337 -22.43 38.57 28.52
N ILE A 338 -23.09 37.70 27.74
CA ILE A 338 -22.54 37.21 26.46
C ILE A 338 -22.40 38.40 25.47
N PRO A 339 -21.25 38.55 24.79
CA PRO A 339 -21.03 39.62 23.82
C PRO A 339 -22.03 39.64 22.65
N ALA A 340 -22.08 40.78 21.93
CA ALA A 340 -22.73 40.83 20.63
C ALA A 340 -21.91 40.06 19.59
N GLY A 341 -22.57 39.26 18.75
CA GLY A 341 -21.88 38.47 17.73
C GLY A 341 -22.78 37.41 17.09
N THR A 342 -22.20 36.62 16.19
CA THR A 342 -22.84 35.42 15.64
C THR A 342 -22.37 34.20 16.42
N TYR A 343 -23.31 33.31 16.74
CA TYR A 343 -23.11 32.13 17.58
C TYR A 343 -23.89 30.95 17.00
N TYR A 344 -23.26 29.77 16.92
CA TYR A 344 -23.93 28.50 16.72
C TYR A 344 -24.54 28.06 18.05
N VAL A 345 -25.82 27.67 18.03
CA VAL A 345 -26.61 27.48 19.26
C VAL A 345 -26.91 26.01 19.49
N LEU A 346 -26.39 25.45 20.59
CA LEU A 346 -26.74 24.13 21.08
C LEU A 346 -27.77 24.26 22.21
N ASN A 347 -28.95 23.65 22.07
CA ASN A 347 -29.90 23.54 23.17
C ASN A 347 -29.48 22.40 24.09
N MET A 348 -29.45 22.66 25.40
CA MET A 348 -29.08 21.68 26.41
C MET A 348 -30.31 20.92 26.89
N ALA A 349 -30.17 19.60 27.04
CA ALA A 349 -31.19 18.79 27.68
C ALA A 349 -31.18 19.06 29.19
N ASP A 350 -32.36 19.18 29.79
CA ASP A 350 -32.53 19.18 31.23
C ASP A 350 -32.35 17.76 31.78
N THR A 351 -31.46 17.61 32.76
CA THR A 351 -31.11 16.33 33.38
C THR A 351 -31.71 16.16 34.78
N ASP A 352 -32.25 17.22 35.38
CA ASP A 352 -33.01 17.14 36.64
C ASP A 352 -34.23 18.08 36.65
N SER A 353 -35.31 17.58 36.07
CA SER A 353 -36.63 18.23 36.05
C SER A 353 -37.30 18.46 37.42
N SER A 354 -36.62 18.14 38.54
CA SER A 354 -37.07 18.56 39.87
C SER A 354 -36.65 20.00 40.22
N VAL A 355 -35.70 20.57 39.48
CA VAL A 355 -35.22 21.97 39.60
C VAL A 355 -36.03 22.88 38.65
N ASN A 356 -36.20 24.16 39.02
CA ASN A 356 -36.97 25.13 38.22
C ASN A 356 -36.16 25.71 37.04
N GLY A 357 -35.80 24.85 36.09
CA GLY A 357 -35.14 25.20 34.83
C GLY A 357 -33.98 24.26 34.51
N ILE A 358 -33.35 24.48 33.35
CA ILE A 358 -32.49 23.49 32.70
C ILE A 358 -31.20 23.25 33.50
N ASN A 359 -31.11 22.07 34.12
CA ASN A 359 -29.89 21.54 34.73
C ASN A 359 -29.10 20.74 33.66
N PRO A 360 -27.97 21.25 33.14
CA PRO A 360 -27.24 20.58 32.07
C PRO A 360 -26.53 19.31 32.59
N PRO A 361 -26.21 18.35 31.71
CA PRO A 361 -25.26 17.29 32.06
C PRO A 361 -23.88 17.88 32.41
N ASP A 362 -23.16 17.20 33.31
CA ASP A 362 -21.76 17.47 33.71
C ASP A 362 -20.83 17.81 32.54
N ASN A 363 -21.09 17.24 31.37
CA ASN A 363 -20.35 17.47 30.14
C ASN A 363 -21.26 17.31 28.92
N VAL A 364 -20.89 17.96 27.81
CA VAL A 364 -21.54 17.80 26.52
C VAL A 364 -20.52 17.82 25.39
N THR A 365 -20.74 16.97 24.38
CA THR A 365 -19.89 16.92 23.18
C THR A 365 -20.57 17.70 22.06
N ILE A 366 -19.86 18.66 21.47
CA ILE A 366 -20.11 19.10 20.09
C ILE A 366 -19.06 18.46 19.18
N LYS A 367 -19.39 18.35 17.90
CA LYS A 367 -18.50 17.85 16.86
C LYS A 367 -18.13 19.01 15.95
N TYR A 368 -16.85 19.09 15.61
CA TYR A 368 -16.35 20.02 14.61
C TYR A 368 -15.71 19.22 13.49
N THR A 369 -16.23 19.40 12.28
CA THR A 369 -15.60 18.97 11.04
C THR A 369 -14.93 20.21 10.45
N PRO A 370 -13.61 20.23 10.23
CA PRO A 370 -12.95 21.30 9.50
C PRO A 370 -13.57 21.50 8.10
N ALA A 371 -13.32 22.66 7.50
CA ALA A 371 -13.49 22.82 6.06
C ALA A 371 -12.58 21.81 5.30
N GLU A 372 -12.98 21.42 4.10
CA GLU A 372 -12.19 20.53 3.23
C GLU A 372 -10.79 21.12 3.00
N ASN A 373 -9.75 20.31 3.21
CA ASN A 373 -8.33 20.68 3.09
C ASN A 373 -7.90 21.88 3.97
N ALA A 374 -8.45 22.00 5.18
CA ALA A 374 -8.11 23.09 6.08
C ALA A 374 -6.93 22.77 7.01
N ASP A 375 -5.75 23.36 6.79
CA ASP A 375 -4.61 23.26 7.70
C ASP A 375 -4.51 24.45 8.68
N GLY A 376 -3.79 24.30 9.80
CA GLY A 376 -3.50 25.40 10.72
C GLY A 376 -4.22 25.27 12.06
N THR A 377 -5.00 26.27 12.48
CA THR A 377 -5.79 26.20 13.72
C THR A 377 -7.12 26.96 13.65
N ALA A 378 -8.21 26.29 14.03
CA ALA A 378 -9.49 26.93 14.31
C ALA A 378 -9.59 27.30 15.80
N ASN A 379 -10.14 28.46 16.13
CA ASN A 379 -10.50 28.81 17.51
C ASN A 379 -12.02 28.69 17.69
N ILE A 380 -12.46 27.76 18.53
CA ILE A 380 -13.87 27.54 18.87
C ILE A 380 -14.10 28.02 20.29
N LYS A 381 -14.79 29.15 20.45
CA LYS A 381 -15.16 29.69 21.76
C LYS A 381 -16.53 29.21 22.18
N VAL A 382 -16.66 28.73 23.41
CA VAL A 382 -17.94 28.35 24.01
C VAL A 382 -18.32 29.36 25.07
N TYR A 383 -19.55 29.86 24.99
CA TYR A 383 -20.15 30.77 25.96
C TYR A 383 -21.45 30.17 26.52
N THR A 384 -21.75 30.42 27.79
CA THR A 384 -23.12 30.28 28.32
C THR A 384 -23.34 31.16 29.54
N ALA A 385 -24.57 31.67 29.70
CA ALA A 385 -24.98 32.41 30.89
C ALA A 385 -25.57 31.43 31.90
N HIS A 386 -25.20 31.57 33.17
CA HIS A 386 -25.60 30.63 34.22
C HIS A 386 -25.83 31.33 35.57
N LYS A 387 -26.43 30.57 36.49
CA LYS A 387 -26.63 30.90 37.90
C LYS A 387 -26.47 29.62 38.74
N GLU A 388 -25.94 29.71 39.96
CA GLU A 388 -25.99 28.57 40.91
C GLU A 388 -27.44 28.25 41.34
N VAL A 389 -27.71 26.96 41.63
CA VAL A 389 -29.05 26.47 42.04
C VAL A 389 -29.30 26.65 43.55
N SER A 390 -28.26 26.85 44.35
CA SER A 390 -28.26 26.98 45.83
C SER A 390 -28.85 28.31 46.34
N ASP A 391 -29.43 29.12 45.44
CA ASP A 391 -29.97 30.48 45.60
C ASP A 391 -30.89 30.69 46.82
N ILE A 392 -30.39 31.36 47.86
CA ILE A 392 -31.24 31.87 48.93
C ILE A 392 -31.85 33.20 48.50
N ALA A 393 -33.17 33.20 48.37
CA ALA A 393 -33.99 34.27 47.82
C ALA A 393 -33.71 35.66 48.44
N GLY A 394 -32.80 36.40 47.80
CA GLY A 394 -32.43 37.76 48.17
C GLY A 394 -30.95 38.10 47.92
N HIS A 395 -30.06 37.11 47.86
CA HIS A 395 -28.61 37.35 47.90
C HIS A 395 -27.88 36.93 46.60
N ASP A 396 -28.20 35.78 46.01
CA ASP A 396 -27.34 35.15 44.98
C ASP A 396 -27.73 35.51 43.54
N SER A 397 -28.40 36.65 43.36
CA SER A 397 -29.10 37.05 42.12
C SER A 397 -28.24 37.43 40.90
N GLY A 398 -26.95 37.08 40.90
CA GLY A 398 -26.01 37.37 39.80
C GLY A 398 -26.26 36.49 38.56
N THR A 399 -26.08 37.07 37.36
CA THR A 399 -25.92 36.29 36.13
C THR A 399 -24.43 36.23 35.76
N LEU A 400 -23.87 35.01 35.80
CA LEU A 400 -22.49 34.76 35.39
C LEU A 400 -22.43 34.39 33.91
N THR A 401 -21.21 34.30 33.37
CA THR A 401 -20.97 33.89 31.98
C THR A 401 -19.69 33.10 31.88
N TYR A 402 -19.80 31.87 31.37
CA TYR A 402 -18.69 31.00 31.01
C TYR A 402 -18.06 31.48 29.70
N GLU A 403 -16.72 31.45 29.62
CA GLU A 403 -15.97 31.53 28.36
C GLU A 403 -14.79 30.56 28.40
N HIS A 404 -14.72 29.67 27.41
CA HIS A 404 -13.57 28.78 27.18
C HIS A 404 -13.23 28.73 25.68
N THR A 405 -11.93 28.65 25.35
CA THR A 405 -11.47 28.54 23.95
C THR A 405 -10.87 27.17 23.67
N TYR A 406 -11.38 26.52 22.63
CA TYR A 406 -10.81 25.29 22.06
C TYR A 406 -10.03 25.64 20.80
N ASN A 407 -8.72 25.46 20.85
CA ASN A 407 -7.84 25.59 19.70
C ASN A 407 -7.74 24.22 19.04
N VAL A 408 -8.50 24.03 17.96
CA VAL A 408 -8.40 22.82 17.13
C VAL A 408 -7.29 23.04 16.12
N SER A 409 -6.11 22.51 16.41
CA SER A 409 -5.01 22.47 15.46
C SER A 409 -5.26 21.35 14.46
N VAL A 410 -5.48 21.73 13.20
CA VAL A 410 -5.71 20.79 12.11
C VAL A 410 -4.38 20.54 11.42
N SER A 411 -3.88 19.32 11.52
CA SER A 411 -2.67 18.88 10.84
C SER A 411 -3.01 18.35 9.46
N LYS A 412 -2.50 19.01 8.41
CA LYS A 412 -2.48 18.46 7.05
C LYS A 412 -2.07 16.99 7.07
N GLN A 413 -2.83 16.15 6.39
CA GLN A 413 -2.47 14.79 6.04
C GLN A 413 -2.01 14.75 4.58
N PRO A 414 -1.43 13.63 4.15
CA PRO A 414 -1.33 13.30 2.75
C PRO A 414 -2.52 12.44 2.35
N ASP A 415 -3.36 12.94 1.46
CA ASP A 415 -4.38 12.13 0.81
C ASP A 415 -3.73 11.22 -0.25
N ASN A 416 -4.23 9.99 -0.40
CA ASN A 416 -3.61 9.02 -1.30
C ASN A 416 -3.86 9.39 -2.78
N LEU A 417 -2.85 9.98 -3.42
CA LEU A 417 -2.76 10.03 -4.89
C LEU A 417 -3.03 8.63 -5.45
N LYS A 418 -3.93 8.52 -6.43
CA LYS A 418 -4.27 7.22 -7.03
C LYS A 418 -3.78 7.15 -8.48
N ILE A 419 -2.68 6.43 -8.70
CA ILE A 419 -2.27 6.01 -10.04
C ILE A 419 -3.00 4.73 -10.44
N THR A 420 -3.41 4.65 -11.71
CA THR A 420 -4.10 3.52 -12.32
C THR A 420 -3.70 3.36 -13.77
N SER A 421 -4.07 2.25 -14.39
CA SER A 421 -4.10 2.12 -15.85
C SER A 421 -4.95 3.22 -16.50
N SER A 422 -4.83 3.42 -17.80
CA SER A 422 -5.79 4.25 -18.56
C SER A 422 -7.25 3.74 -18.51
N THR A 423 -7.49 2.57 -17.92
CA THR A 423 -8.80 1.95 -17.69
C THR A 423 -9.19 1.88 -16.20
N ASP A 424 -8.59 2.74 -15.36
CA ASP A 424 -8.87 2.92 -13.92
C ASP A 424 -8.57 1.71 -13.01
N GLY A 425 -7.78 0.74 -13.50
CA GLY A 425 -7.35 -0.47 -12.77
C GLY A 425 -5.97 -0.37 -12.10
N SER A 426 -5.66 -1.25 -11.16
CA SER A 426 -4.38 -1.31 -10.43
C SER A 426 -3.26 -2.08 -11.13
N SER A 427 -3.51 -2.58 -12.34
CA SER A 427 -2.51 -3.26 -13.19
C SER A 427 -2.75 -2.90 -14.66
N ALA A 428 -1.68 -2.87 -15.45
CA ALA A 428 -1.73 -2.72 -16.90
C ALA A 428 -0.64 -3.54 -17.60
N VAL A 429 -0.90 -3.94 -18.85
CA VAL A 429 0.12 -4.52 -19.74
C VAL A 429 0.59 -3.44 -20.72
N ALA A 430 1.91 -3.30 -20.88
CA ALA A 430 2.53 -2.40 -21.85
C ALA A 430 3.26 -3.23 -22.91
N ILE A 431 2.73 -3.20 -24.15
CA ILE A 431 3.16 -4.06 -25.26
C ILE A 431 4.05 -3.26 -26.22
N GLY A 432 5.18 -3.83 -26.64
CA GLY A 432 6.09 -3.24 -27.61
C GLY A 432 7.12 -4.24 -28.15
N ASN A 433 8.31 -3.78 -28.52
CA ASN A 433 9.45 -4.59 -28.94
C ASN A 433 10.76 -3.88 -28.57
N GLU A 434 11.89 -4.58 -28.59
CA GLU A 434 13.22 -4.14 -28.14
C GLU A 434 13.80 -2.96 -28.93
N ASP A 435 13.49 -2.87 -30.23
CA ASP A 435 13.81 -1.69 -31.04
C ASP A 435 13.06 -0.42 -30.57
N SER A 436 11.89 -0.59 -29.94
CA SER A 436 10.94 0.48 -29.69
C SER A 436 10.91 0.99 -28.25
N PHE A 437 10.43 2.23 -28.13
CA PHE A 437 10.01 2.79 -26.86
C PHE A 437 8.63 2.23 -26.49
N ILE A 438 8.59 1.21 -25.63
CA ILE A 438 7.36 0.61 -25.12
C ILE A 438 6.64 1.65 -24.25
N ALA A 439 5.42 2.02 -24.64
CA ALA A 439 4.70 3.14 -24.03
C ALA A 439 3.81 2.69 -22.87
N ILE A 440 3.94 3.32 -21.70
CA ILE A 440 3.18 2.97 -20.51
C ILE A 440 1.88 3.78 -20.46
N ASN A 441 0.75 3.07 -20.36
CA ASN A 441 -0.59 3.66 -20.30
C ASN A 441 -1.06 3.78 -18.84
N TYR A 442 -0.88 4.96 -18.25
CA TYR A 442 -1.27 5.26 -16.89
C TYR A 442 -2.15 6.52 -16.81
N LYS A 443 -2.80 6.71 -15.66
CA LYS A 443 -3.72 7.78 -15.36
C LYS A 443 -3.62 8.09 -13.87
N ILE A 444 -3.30 9.34 -13.53
CA ILE A 444 -3.30 9.83 -12.15
C ILE A 444 -4.70 10.40 -11.87
N THR A 445 -5.27 10.00 -10.74
CA THR A 445 -6.62 10.33 -10.27
C THR A 445 -6.56 10.67 -8.79
N ASN A 446 -7.64 11.27 -8.27
CA ASN A 446 -7.72 11.77 -6.88
C ASN A 446 -6.53 12.69 -6.56
N ILE A 447 -6.44 13.81 -7.30
CA ILE A 447 -5.53 14.92 -7.01
C ILE A 447 -6.38 16.03 -6.40
N ASP A 448 -6.04 16.46 -5.20
CA ASP A 448 -6.68 17.57 -4.49
C ASP A 448 -6.42 18.94 -5.15
N GLU A 449 -7.24 19.96 -4.84
CA GLU A 449 -7.08 21.35 -5.28
C GLU A 449 -5.93 22.11 -4.53
N GLY A 450 -4.79 21.46 -4.33
CA GLY A 450 -3.61 22.05 -3.69
C GLY A 450 -2.35 21.18 -3.79
N ASP A 451 -2.49 19.87 -3.60
CA ASP A 451 -1.41 18.92 -3.86
C ASP A 451 -1.26 18.64 -5.37
N THR A 452 -0.04 18.37 -5.81
CA THR A 452 0.28 17.99 -7.20
C THR A 452 1.24 16.82 -7.20
N ALA A 453 1.09 15.90 -8.15
CA ALA A 453 2.13 14.93 -8.44
C ALA A 453 3.44 15.67 -8.75
N ALA A 454 4.49 15.43 -7.97
CA ALA A 454 5.78 16.12 -8.02
C ALA A 454 6.91 15.22 -8.56
N ALA A 455 6.81 13.91 -8.33
CA ALA A 455 7.63 12.90 -8.97
C ALA A 455 6.83 11.63 -9.30
N ILE A 456 7.33 10.85 -10.26
CA ILE A 456 6.93 9.48 -10.52
C ILE A 456 8.17 8.61 -10.36
N SER A 457 8.04 7.52 -9.60
CA SER A 457 9.07 6.50 -9.45
C SER A 457 8.65 5.20 -10.13
N LEU A 458 9.60 4.53 -10.78
CA LEU A 458 9.42 3.22 -11.39
C LEU A 458 10.43 2.26 -10.76
N ASP A 459 9.92 1.28 -10.01
CA ASP A 459 10.67 0.20 -9.37
C ASP A 459 10.71 -1.05 -10.25
N ASN A 460 11.59 -2.00 -9.90
CA ASN A 460 11.73 -3.31 -10.55
C ASN A 460 12.04 -3.24 -12.06
N ILE A 461 12.75 -2.19 -12.52
CA ILE A 461 13.21 -2.04 -13.91
C ILE A 461 14.55 -2.79 -14.08
N PRO A 462 14.65 -3.89 -14.85
CA PRO A 462 15.87 -4.70 -14.92
C PRO A 462 17.09 -3.95 -15.45
N ASP A 463 18.29 -4.42 -15.11
CA ASP A 463 19.51 -3.75 -15.55
C ASP A 463 19.65 -3.71 -17.09
N GLY A 464 20.24 -2.62 -17.58
CA GLY A 464 20.27 -2.28 -19.00
C GLY A 464 19.00 -1.64 -19.56
N TYR A 465 17.80 -1.85 -18.98
CA TYR A 465 16.57 -1.21 -19.44
C TYR A 465 16.59 0.30 -19.13
N VAL A 466 16.15 1.13 -20.08
CA VAL A 466 16.23 2.60 -19.95
C VAL A 466 14.84 3.22 -19.94
N VAL A 467 14.52 3.94 -18.86
CA VAL A 467 13.28 4.71 -18.75
C VAL A 467 13.43 6.07 -19.43
N TYR A 468 12.45 6.43 -20.27
CA TYR A 468 12.33 7.71 -20.95
C TYR A 468 10.99 8.38 -20.64
N TYR A 469 10.94 9.70 -20.79
CA TYR A 469 9.69 10.46 -20.78
C TYR A 469 9.66 11.57 -21.82
N THR A 470 8.47 11.97 -22.26
CA THR A 470 8.27 13.12 -23.15
C THR A 470 8.18 14.40 -22.31
N ASN A 471 9.13 15.32 -22.54
CA ASN A 471 9.18 16.57 -21.79
C ASN A 471 8.22 17.65 -22.30
N ASN A 472 8.16 18.79 -21.60
CA ASN A 472 7.39 19.99 -21.94
C ASN A 472 7.58 20.54 -23.37
N SER A 473 8.67 20.17 -24.06
CA SER A 473 8.96 20.55 -25.44
C SER A 473 8.57 19.48 -26.47
N GLY A 474 7.92 18.39 -26.05
CA GLY A 474 7.58 17.23 -26.89
C GLY A 474 8.76 16.31 -27.21
N VAL A 475 9.89 16.43 -26.49
CA VAL A 475 11.12 15.67 -26.76
C VAL A 475 11.26 14.52 -25.76
N LYS A 476 11.56 13.31 -26.24
CA LYS A 476 11.92 12.17 -25.37
C LYS A 476 13.27 12.41 -24.71
N VAL A 477 13.32 12.28 -23.40
CA VAL A 477 14.52 12.43 -22.56
C VAL A 477 14.61 11.28 -21.57
N ILE A 478 15.83 10.92 -21.17
CA ILE A 478 16.10 9.84 -20.21
C ILE A 478 15.66 10.29 -18.80
N ALA A 479 15.04 9.39 -18.05
CA ALA A 479 14.71 9.60 -16.64
C ALA A 479 15.95 9.49 -15.73
N ASN A 480 15.86 9.89 -14.47
CA ASN A 480 16.98 9.71 -13.55
C ASN A 480 17.02 8.24 -13.10
N ASN A 481 18.05 7.48 -13.51
CA ASN A 481 18.37 6.22 -12.84
C ASN A 481 18.97 6.56 -11.46
N ASN A 482 18.39 6.01 -10.38
CA ASN A 482 18.84 6.20 -9.01
C ASN A 482 19.67 5.00 -8.50
N GLY A 483 19.77 3.94 -9.32
CA GLY A 483 20.42 2.66 -9.02
C GLY A 483 19.49 1.64 -8.39
N ASP A 484 20.01 0.42 -8.21
CA ASP A 484 19.48 -0.57 -7.27
C ASP A 484 19.54 -0.03 -5.83
N ILE A 485 18.44 -0.16 -5.08
CA ILE A 485 18.31 0.28 -3.68
C ILE A 485 17.99 -0.84 -2.68
N ASP A 486 17.63 -2.04 -3.11
CA ASP A 486 17.19 -3.16 -2.25
C ASP A 486 17.94 -4.49 -2.48
N SER A 487 18.86 -4.49 -3.45
CA SER A 487 19.77 -5.56 -3.86
C SER A 487 19.14 -6.74 -4.63
N ASP A 488 18.02 -6.51 -5.33
CA ASP A 488 17.42 -7.52 -6.21
C ASP A 488 18.03 -7.57 -7.63
N GLY A 489 18.81 -6.55 -8.03
CA GLY A 489 19.45 -6.42 -9.35
C GLY A 489 18.69 -5.54 -10.35
N ASN A 490 17.53 -4.99 -9.98
CA ASN A 490 16.77 -4.01 -10.74
C ASN A 490 17.15 -2.57 -10.33
N ASN A 491 16.83 -1.60 -11.19
CA ASN A 491 17.10 -0.18 -10.98
C ASN A 491 15.81 0.57 -10.61
N LEU A 492 15.88 1.44 -9.60
CA LEU A 492 14.84 2.45 -9.32
C LEU A 492 15.05 3.67 -10.24
N TRP A 493 14.04 4.03 -11.03
CA TRP A 493 14.04 5.23 -11.87
C TRP A 493 13.10 6.31 -11.33
N SER A 494 13.44 7.59 -11.55
CA SER A 494 12.65 8.74 -11.09
C SER A 494 12.49 9.83 -12.16
N ILE A 495 11.28 10.39 -12.23
CA ILE A 495 10.88 11.44 -13.17
C ILE A 495 10.28 12.58 -12.35
N ASN A 496 10.85 13.79 -12.44
CA ASN A 496 10.20 14.98 -11.89
C ASN A 496 9.06 15.42 -12.84
N THR A 497 7.83 15.49 -12.31
CA THR A 497 6.62 15.73 -13.11
C THR A 497 6.55 17.12 -13.71
N SER A 498 7.23 18.12 -13.14
CA SER A 498 7.28 19.47 -13.72
C SER A 498 7.98 19.51 -15.09
N ASN A 499 8.70 18.44 -15.45
CA ASN A 499 9.27 18.25 -16.77
C ASN A 499 8.31 17.55 -17.76
N LEU A 500 7.23 16.90 -17.31
CA LEU A 500 6.27 16.15 -18.14
C LEU A 500 5.27 17.10 -18.82
N GLY A 501 5.14 16.98 -20.14
CA GLY A 501 4.30 17.88 -20.94
C GLY A 501 2.80 17.76 -20.65
N ALA A 502 2.27 18.67 -19.83
CA ALA A 502 0.85 19.06 -19.68
C ALA A 502 -0.21 17.98 -19.34
N ALA A 503 0.17 16.70 -19.22
CA ALA A 503 -0.76 15.57 -19.09
C ALA A 503 -0.81 14.95 -17.68
N VAL A 504 -0.52 15.73 -16.63
CA VAL A 504 -0.52 15.26 -15.23
C VAL A 504 -1.91 14.80 -14.77
N ASN A 505 -2.99 15.34 -15.37
CA ASN A 505 -4.37 15.11 -14.98
C ASN A 505 -5.23 14.43 -16.07
N GLY A 506 -4.63 13.64 -16.99
CA GLY A 506 -5.44 12.85 -17.95
C GLY A 506 -4.70 12.13 -19.08
N GLU A 507 -4.85 10.80 -19.10
CA GLU A 507 -4.72 9.87 -20.25
C GLU A 507 -3.76 10.26 -21.40
N THR A 508 -2.44 10.21 -21.16
CA THR A 508 -1.44 10.13 -22.25
C THR A 508 -0.30 9.18 -21.92
N SER A 509 0.11 8.36 -22.88
CA SER A 509 1.33 7.55 -22.82
C SER A 509 2.57 8.45 -23.04
N ASN A 510 3.08 9.05 -21.96
CA ASN A 510 4.23 9.97 -22.00
C ASN A 510 5.48 9.43 -21.29
N ILE A 511 5.38 8.30 -20.57
CA ILE A 511 6.50 7.50 -20.06
C ILE A 511 6.69 6.29 -20.98
N PHE A 512 7.95 5.94 -21.21
CA PHE A 512 8.34 4.80 -22.03
C PHE A 512 9.48 4.03 -21.36
N ILE A 513 9.55 2.73 -21.63
CA ILE A 513 10.73 1.91 -21.37
C ILE A 513 11.30 1.52 -22.74
N LYS A 514 12.61 1.68 -22.95
CA LYS A 514 13.31 0.97 -24.04
C LYS A 514 14.05 -0.22 -23.43
N PRO A 515 13.80 -1.45 -23.90
CA PRO A 515 14.71 -2.57 -23.64
C PRO A 515 16.12 -2.29 -24.19
N PRO A 516 17.14 -3.02 -23.72
CA PRO A 516 18.36 -3.21 -24.49
C PRO A 516 18.05 -3.77 -25.88
N GLU A 517 18.91 -3.48 -26.85
CA GLU A 517 18.81 -4.07 -28.18
C GLU A 517 19.13 -5.57 -28.09
N ASN A 518 18.43 -6.39 -28.88
CA ASN A 518 18.63 -7.84 -28.97
C ASN A 518 18.33 -8.59 -27.64
N ILE A 519 17.27 -8.18 -26.92
CA ILE A 519 16.72 -8.94 -25.76
C ILE A 519 15.23 -9.22 -25.96
N SER A 520 14.90 -10.50 -26.02
CA SER A 520 13.54 -11.03 -26.21
C SER A 520 13.13 -11.92 -25.02
N GLY A 521 11.91 -12.48 -25.06
CA GLY A 521 11.47 -13.58 -24.19
C GLY A 521 11.26 -13.27 -22.70
N THR A 522 11.85 -12.20 -22.19
CA THR A 522 11.83 -11.82 -20.78
C THR A 522 10.59 -10.98 -20.51
N ALA A 523 9.47 -11.65 -20.21
CA ALA A 523 8.26 -10.99 -19.72
C ALA A 523 8.53 -10.38 -18.33
N ILE A 524 8.75 -9.07 -18.27
CA ILE A 524 9.02 -8.36 -17.02
C ILE A 524 7.69 -8.06 -16.34
N THR A 525 7.30 -8.92 -15.41
CA THR A 525 6.11 -8.74 -14.58
C THR A 525 6.44 -7.99 -13.30
N GLY A 526 5.55 -7.13 -12.82
CA GLY A 526 5.70 -6.53 -11.49
C GLY A 526 6.49 -5.22 -11.41
N ILE A 527 6.63 -4.46 -12.50
CA ILE A 527 7.18 -3.10 -12.44
C ILE A 527 6.22 -2.21 -11.64
N GLU A 528 6.67 -1.64 -10.54
CA GLU A 528 5.82 -0.82 -9.68
C GLU A 528 5.98 0.67 -10.02
N ILE A 529 4.93 1.27 -10.58
CA ILE A 529 4.89 2.72 -10.78
C ILE A 529 4.13 3.37 -9.63
N LYS A 530 4.82 4.25 -8.90
CA LYS A 530 4.29 5.02 -7.77
C LYS A 530 4.40 6.51 -8.08
N VAL A 531 3.45 7.30 -7.59
CA VAL A 531 3.45 8.76 -7.73
C VAL A 531 3.69 9.39 -6.36
N ILE A 532 4.57 10.38 -6.32
CA ILE A 532 4.92 11.13 -5.12
C ILE A 532 4.35 12.54 -5.27
N ASN A 533 3.53 12.98 -4.31
CA ASN A 533 3.01 14.36 -4.30
C ASN A 533 4.05 15.39 -3.82
N ASN A 534 3.72 16.66 -3.93
CA ASN A 534 4.49 17.80 -3.41
C ASN A 534 4.57 17.83 -1.86
N SER A 535 3.70 17.09 -1.14
CA SER A 535 3.82 16.89 0.32
C SER A 535 4.69 15.69 0.73
N GLY A 536 5.22 14.93 -0.24
CA GLY A 536 6.24 13.87 -0.07
C GLY A 536 5.70 12.46 0.16
N SER A 537 4.39 12.24 0.02
CA SER A 537 3.72 10.95 0.18
C SER A 537 3.47 10.24 -1.13
N ILE A 538 3.35 8.91 -1.04
CA ILE A 538 3.51 7.97 -2.15
C ILE A 538 2.20 7.21 -2.36
N SER A 539 1.77 7.08 -3.61
CA SER A 539 0.59 6.29 -4.00
C SER A 539 0.75 4.79 -3.72
N ASP A 540 -0.37 4.07 -3.68
CA ASP A 540 -0.38 2.64 -4.01
C ASP A 540 0.27 2.43 -5.41
N PRO A 541 0.97 1.30 -5.64
CA PRO A 541 1.62 1.05 -6.92
C PRO A 541 0.62 0.64 -8.02
N LEU A 542 0.80 1.21 -9.22
CA LEU A 542 0.31 0.61 -10.45
C LEU A 542 1.30 -0.46 -10.90
N ILE A 543 0.84 -1.71 -11.00
CA ILE A 543 1.66 -2.83 -11.48
C ILE A 543 1.66 -2.85 -13.01
N ILE A 544 2.83 -2.73 -13.62
CA ILE A 544 3.04 -2.88 -15.06
C ILE A 544 3.70 -4.22 -15.35
N ASP A 545 3.11 -4.95 -16.28
CA ASP A 545 3.76 -6.08 -16.95
C ASP A 545 4.18 -5.65 -18.36
N LEU A 546 5.45 -5.84 -18.72
CA LEU A 546 5.97 -5.59 -20.07
C LEU A 546 5.85 -6.84 -20.94
N ASP A 547 5.22 -6.68 -22.10
CA ASP A 547 5.14 -7.70 -23.14
C ASP A 547 6.02 -7.26 -24.32
N ILE A 548 7.17 -7.92 -24.47
CA ILE A 548 8.20 -7.60 -25.46
C ILE A 548 8.04 -8.58 -26.62
N ILE A 549 7.56 -8.07 -27.75
CA ILE A 549 7.40 -8.82 -29.00
C ILE A 549 8.78 -8.97 -29.64
N PRO A 550 9.27 -10.21 -29.84
CA PRO A 550 10.60 -10.50 -30.37
C PRO A 550 10.86 -9.86 -31.74
N ILE A 551 12.09 -9.41 -32.00
CA ILE A 551 12.58 -8.98 -33.32
C ILE A 551 13.81 -9.78 -33.72
N ALA A 552 13.65 -10.54 -34.79
CA ALA A 552 14.73 -11.27 -35.43
C ALA A 552 15.63 -10.30 -36.23
N ASP A 553 16.82 -9.99 -35.70
CA ASP A 553 17.81 -9.01 -36.21
C ASP A 553 18.27 -9.25 -37.65
N GLY A 554 18.21 -10.51 -38.08
CA GLY A 554 18.64 -10.96 -39.39
C GLY A 554 20.11 -11.33 -39.47
N VAL A 555 20.44 -12.02 -40.55
CA VAL A 555 21.74 -12.66 -40.74
C VAL A 555 22.39 -12.20 -42.05
N THR A 556 23.59 -11.67 -41.92
CA THR A 556 24.47 -11.40 -43.06
C THR A 556 25.34 -12.63 -43.33
N PHE A 557 25.62 -12.96 -44.58
CA PHE A 557 26.57 -14.01 -44.93
C PHE A 557 27.20 -13.74 -46.30
N ASP A 558 28.42 -14.19 -46.53
CA ASP A 558 29.12 -14.04 -47.82
C ASP A 558 29.82 -15.36 -48.20
N PRO A 559 29.05 -16.33 -48.72
CA PRO A 559 29.49 -17.71 -48.85
C PRO A 559 30.53 -17.87 -49.96
N THR A 560 31.53 -18.72 -49.73
CA THR A 560 32.51 -19.12 -50.75
C THR A 560 32.25 -20.55 -51.22
N THR A 561 32.89 -20.95 -52.33
CA THR A 561 32.73 -22.27 -52.95
C THR A 561 32.86 -23.41 -51.93
N ILE A 562 31.92 -24.34 -51.97
CA ILE A 562 31.96 -25.59 -51.19
C ILE A 562 32.71 -26.62 -52.02
N LEU A 563 33.98 -26.87 -51.68
CA LEU A 563 34.82 -27.91 -52.28
C LEU A 563 34.76 -29.18 -51.43
N GLY A 564 34.58 -30.35 -52.07
CA GLY A 564 34.51 -31.62 -51.36
C GLY A 564 34.68 -32.85 -52.25
N SER A 565 34.43 -34.02 -51.66
CA SER A 565 34.32 -35.29 -52.38
C SER A 565 33.10 -36.04 -51.88
N GLN A 566 32.44 -36.77 -52.78
CA GLN A 566 31.25 -37.56 -52.53
C GLN A 566 31.42 -38.46 -51.30
N GLY A 567 30.35 -38.60 -50.51
CA GLY A 567 30.37 -39.41 -49.29
C GLY A 567 31.31 -38.89 -48.18
N LYS A 568 32.00 -37.75 -48.36
CA LYS A 568 32.77 -37.06 -47.31
C LYS A 568 32.02 -35.81 -46.84
N TRP A 569 32.47 -35.25 -45.72
CA TRP A 569 31.90 -34.06 -45.10
C TRP A 569 32.73 -32.81 -45.45
N ALA A 570 32.21 -31.97 -46.34
CA ALA A 570 32.74 -30.63 -46.64
C ALA A 570 32.18 -29.59 -45.64
N LEU A 571 32.80 -28.41 -45.55
CA LEU A 571 32.29 -27.28 -44.74
C LEU A 571 31.42 -26.38 -45.62
N LEU A 572 30.31 -25.82 -45.11
CA LEU A 572 29.42 -24.97 -45.93
C LEU A 572 30.01 -23.60 -46.29
N ASN A 573 31.12 -23.18 -45.67
CA ASN A 573 31.86 -21.94 -45.98
C ASN A 573 30.99 -20.66 -46.06
N LEU A 574 29.95 -20.55 -45.24
CA LEU A 574 28.92 -19.49 -45.38
C LEU A 574 29.44 -18.08 -45.05
N ASN A 575 30.45 -17.97 -44.19
CA ASN A 575 30.97 -16.71 -43.65
C ASN A 575 29.84 -15.80 -43.12
N ALA A 576 28.96 -16.40 -42.31
CA ALA A 576 27.77 -15.77 -41.75
C ALA A 576 28.06 -15.02 -40.44
N SER A 577 27.29 -13.97 -40.18
CA SER A 577 27.31 -13.15 -38.98
C SER A 577 25.91 -12.62 -38.67
N MET A 578 25.50 -12.79 -37.42
CA MET A 578 24.29 -12.29 -36.77
C MET A 578 24.67 -11.72 -35.40
N ILE A 579 23.74 -11.08 -34.68
CA ILE A 579 24.00 -10.49 -33.36
C ILE A 579 22.97 -11.06 -32.37
N ASP A 580 23.36 -12.13 -31.70
CA ASP A 580 22.61 -12.72 -30.58
C ASP A 580 23.25 -12.28 -29.26
N VAL A 581 22.46 -11.66 -28.37
CA VAL A 581 22.93 -11.08 -27.10
C VAL A 581 22.40 -11.84 -25.88
N ASP A 582 21.19 -12.39 -25.97
CA ASP A 582 20.53 -13.12 -24.87
C ASP A 582 20.54 -14.65 -25.03
N GLY A 583 20.86 -15.17 -26.24
CA GLY A 583 20.89 -16.60 -26.55
C GLY A 583 19.59 -17.15 -27.18
N SER A 584 18.65 -16.27 -27.56
CA SER A 584 17.33 -16.62 -28.09
C SER A 584 17.29 -16.82 -29.62
N GLU A 585 18.12 -16.09 -30.38
CA GLU A 585 18.09 -16.17 -31.84
C GLU A 585 18.60 -17.52 -32.35
N THR A 586 17.93 -18.04 -33.39
CA THR A 586 18.43 -19.15 -34.20
C THR A 586 18.29 -18.83 -35.69
N VAL A 587 19.07 -19.48 -36.54
CA VAL A 587 18.91 -19.37 -38.00
C VAL A 587 18.11 -20.54 -38.55
N THR A 588 17.13 -20.18 -39.38
CA THR A 588 16.52 -21.10 -40.34
C THR A 588 17.23 -20.96 -41.69
N MET A 589 17.65 -22.09 -42.24
CA MET A 589 18.31 -22.19 -43.53
C MET A 589 17.46 -23.00 -44.50
N VAL A 590 17.10 -22.42 -45.63
CA VAL A 590 16.43 -23.11 -46.74
C VAL A 590 17.41 -23.24 -47.90
N ILE A 591 17.64 -24.48 -48.33
CA ILE A 591 18.56 -24.86 -49.40
C ILE A 591 17.72 -25.30 -50.59
N THR A 592 17.79 -24.55 -51.68
CA THR A 592 17.03 -24.75 -52.92
C THR A 592 17.95 -24.95 -54.11
N ASP A 593 17.45 -25.66 -55.11
CA ASP A 593 18.19 -25.92 -56.33
C ASP A 593 18.33 -24.70 -57.28
N ASN A 594 19.37 -24.71 -58.13
CA ASN A 594 19.55 -23.84 -59.28
C ASN A 594 19.91 -24.57 -60.61
N GLY A 595 19.88 -25.92 -60.66
CA GLY A 595 20.14 -26.70 -61.88
C GLY A 595 20.35 -28.22 -61.72
N THR A 596 20.26 -28.75 -60.50
CA THR A 596 20.63 -30.09 -60.06
C THR A 596 19.49 -30.75 -59.28
N ALA A 597 18.94 -31.86 -59.79
CA ALA A 597 17.73 -32.47 -59.21
C ALA A 597 17.96 -33.10 -57.81
N LEU A 598 17.79 -32.29 -56.76
CA LEU A 598 17.81 -32.71 -55.36
C LEU A 598 16.65 -33.67 -55.05
N THR A 599 16.92 -34.67 -54.22
CA THR A 599 15.94 -35.60 -53.63
C THR A 599 16.33 -35.89 -52.18
N ASP A 600 15.39 -36.28 -51.33
CA ASP A 600 15.54 -36.48 -49.86
C ASP A 600 16.91 -37.08 -49.42
N ASP A 601 17.35 -38.19 -50.04
CA ASP A 601 18.60 -38.89 -49.71
C ASP A 601 19.92 -38.27 -50.29
N VAL A 602 19.86 -37.13 -50.97
CA VAL A 602 21.03 -36.53 -51.65
C VAL A 602 21.96 -35.80 -50.68
N LEU A 603 21.45 -34.88 -49.86
CA LEU A 603 22.24 -34.06 -48.94
C LEU A 603 22.02 -34.43 -47.48
N ARG A 604 23.09 -34.37 -46.69
CA ARG A 604 23.08 -34.52 -45.24
C ARG A 604 23.85 -33.39 -44.59
N PHE A 605 23.41 -32.97 -43.40
CA PHE A 605 23.96 -31.84 -42.65
C PHE A 605 24.31 -32.23 -41.22
N ARG A 606 25.31 -31.58 -40.64
CA ARG A 606 25.68 -31.69 -39.22
C ARG A 606 26.51 -30.49 -38.75
N VAL A 607 26.64 -30.30 -37.44
CA VAL A 607 27.69 -29.45 -36.85
C VAL A 607 29.01 -30.24 -36.82
N LYS A 608 30.16 -29.60 -37.10
CA LYS A 608 31.49 -30.26 -37.13
C LYS A 608 32.05 -30.53 -35.74
N SER A 609 31.87 -29.59 -34.82
CA SER A 609 32.37 -29.60 -33.45
C SER A 609 31.58 -30.55 -32.54
N ASP A 610 30.26 -30.64 -32.73
CA ASP A 610 29.44 -31.72 -32.16
C ASP A 610 28.65 -32.47 -33.26
N PRO A 611 29.19 -33.60 -33.77
CA PRO A 611 28.50 -34.47 -34.72
C PRO A 611 27.23 -35.16 -34.18
N ASN A 612 26.88 -34.98 -32.90
CA ASN A 612 25.64 -35.47 -32.29
C ASN A 612 24.60 -34.36 -32.07
N ALA A 613 24.92 -33.11 -32.41
CA ALA A 613 23.99 -32.00 -32.32
C ALA A 613 22.78 -32.28 -33.22
N VAL A 614 21.58 -32.26 -32.62
CA VAL A 614 20.33 -32.46 -33.35
C VAL A 614 20.06 -31.20 -34.18
N LEU A 615 20.07 -31.35 -35.50
CA LEU A 615 19.56 -30.35 -36.43
C LEU A 615 18.20 -30.83 -36.94
N ASP A 616 17.18 -29.99 -36.81
CA ASP A 616 15.85 -30.28 -37.35
C ASP A 616 15.85 -30.04 -38.87
N ILE A 617 16.10 -31.11 -39.62
CA ILE A 617 16.20 -31.12 -41.08
C ILE A 617 14.90 -31.69 -41.68
N THR A 618 14.22 -30.91 -42.51
CA THR A 618 12.99 -31.30 -43.23
C THR A 618 13.18 -31.21 -44.73
N TRP A 619 12.85 -32.27 -45.47
CA TRP A 619 12.76 -32.27 -46.93
C TRP A 619 11.35 -31.86 -47.38
N ASN A 620 11.26 -30.78 -48.16
CA ASN A 620 10.01 -30.20 -48.63
C ASN A 620 9.68 -30.55 -50.10
N GLY A 621 10.22 -31.67 -50.61
CA GLY A 621 9.97 -32.17 -51.96
C GLY A 621 10.80 -31.53 -53.08
N ASN A 622 11.42 -30.38 -52.83
CA ASN A 622 12.35 -29.71 -53.75
C ASN A 622 13.46 -28.90 -53.04
N SER A 623 13.52 -28.96 -51.71
CA SER A 623 14.37 -28.13 -50.87
C SER A 623 14.55 -28.75 -49.49
N TYR A 624 15.71 -28.50 -48.88
CA TYR A 624 15.95 -28.82 -47.48
C TYR A 624 15.71 -27.57 -46.64
N THR A 625 15.03 -27.71 -45.52
CA THR A 625 14.92 -26.68 -44.48
C THR A 625 15.59 -27.20 -43.21
N ILE A 626 16.49 -26.41 -42.65
CA ILE A 626 17.20 -26.69 -41.39
C ILE A 626 16.81 -25.57 -40.41
N THR A 627 16.20 -25.92 -39.27
CA THR A 627 15.80 -24.97 -38.22
C THR A 627 16.65 -25.12 -36.97
N GLY A 628 16.69 -24.08 -36.12
CA GLY A 628 17.34 -24.13 -34.81
C GLY A 628 18.88 -24.04 -34.83
N ILE A 629 19.48 -23.59 -35.94
CA ILE A 629 20.94 -23.43 -36.04
C ILE A 629 21.37 -22.26 -35.13
N LYS A 630 22.22 -22.51 -34.14
CA LYS A 630 22.69 -21.43 -33.25
C LYS A 630 23.77 -20.54 -33.90
N PRO A 631 23.95 -19.29 -33.43
CA PRO A 631 24.96 -18.37 -33.96
C PRO A 631 26.38 -18.94 -33.98
N GLU A 632 26.78 -19.69 -32.95
CA GLU A 632 28.10 -20.32 -32.87
C GLU A 632 28.25 -21.54 -33.79
N GLN A 633 27.13 -22.13 -34.25
CA GLN A 633 27.12 -23.32 -35.10
C GLN A 633 27.15 -22.98 -36.60
N ILE A 634 26.63 -21.81 -37.01
CA ILE A 634 26.32 -21.50 -38.42
C ILE A 634 27.49 -21.65 -39.39
N ASN A 635 28.71 -21.28 -38.97
CA ASN A 635 29.93 -21.39 -39.77
C ASN A 635 30.67 -22.73 -39.58
N ASP A 636 30.20 -23.57 -38.65
CA ASP A 636 30.76 -24.89 -38.35
C ASP A 636 29.91 -26.04 -38.94
N LEU A 637 28.84 -25.70 -39.68
CA LEU A 637 28.02 -26.64 -40.42
C LEU A 637 28.79 -27.34 -41.55
N GLN A 638 28.54 -28.64 -41.68
CA GLN A 638 29.06 -29.48 -42.75
C GLN A 638 27.96 -30.05 -43.63
N ILE A 639 28.30 -30.30 -44.90
CA ILE A 639 27.47 -30.96 -45.91
C ILE A 639 28.15 -32.25 -46.38
N GLN A 640 27.36 -33.30 -46.56
CA GLN A 640 27.76 -34.53 -47.24
C GLN A 640 26.74 -34.81 -48.35
N SER A 641 27.20 -34.93 -49.59
CA SER A 641 26.38 -35.42 -50.70
C SER A 641 26.60 -36.93 -50.90
N SER A 642 25.53 -37.68 -51.14
CA SER A 642 25.57 -39.10 -51.50
C SER A 642 25.95 -39.33 -52.97
N VAL A 643 25.82 -38.31 -53.82
CA VAL A 643 26.21 -38.25 -55.24
C VAL A 643 27.30 -37.19 -55.46
N PRO A 644 28.08 -37.22 -56.56
CA PRO A 644 28.80 -36.03 -57.01
C PRO A 644 27.82 -34.86 -57.21
N LEU A 645 28.28 -33.63 -57.01
CA LEU A 645 27.44 -32.42 -57.14
C LEU A 645 28.29 -31.23 -57.58
N ASP A 646 28.13 -30.82 -58.85
CA ASP A 646 28.68 -29.60 -59.43
C ASP A 646 27.51 -28.66 -59.79
N GLY A 647 27.52 -27.43 -59.30
CA GLY A 647 26.55 -26.39 -59.62
C GLY A 647 26.22 -25.43 -58.48
N ASP A 648 25.38 -24.44 -58.77
CA ASP A 648 24.88 -23.49 -57.76
C ASP A 648 23.79 -24.13 -56.89
N LEU A 649 23.96 -24.08 -55.57
CA LEU A 649 22.85 -24.19 -54.61
C LEU A 649 22.44 -22.80 -54.11
N LYS A 650 21.14 -22.55 -53.96
CA LYS A 650 20.61 -21.31 -53.38
C LYS A 650 20.36 -21.49 -51.89
N PHE A 651 21.19 -20.87 -51.08
CA PHE A 651 21.03 -20.77 -49.64
C PHE A 651 20.21 -19.52 -49.32
N THR A 652 19.11 -19.69 -48.58
CA THR A 652 18.29 -18.61 -48.03
C THR A 652 18.29 -18.73 -46.52
N LEU A 653 18.80 -17.72 -45.83
CA LEU A 653 18.93 -17.69 -44.38
C LEU A 653 18.01 -16.59 -43.81
N SER A 654 17.34 -16.88 -42.70
CA SER A 654 16.61 -15.91 -41.87
C SER A 654 16.88 -16.23 -40.41
N THR A 655 17.06 -15.22 -39.56
CA THR A 655 17.03 -15.46 -38.12
C THR A 655 15.58 -15.64 -37.66
N VAL A 656 15.42 -16.34 -36.55
CA VAL A 656 14.17 -16.66 -35.89
C VAL A 656 14.39 -16.45 -34.41
N ASP A 657 13.77 -15.42 -33.88
CA ASP A 657 13.70 -15.12 -32.45
C ASP A 657 12.41 -15.74 -31.89
N SER A 658 12.43 -16.18 -30.63
CA SER A 658 11.41 -17.01 -29.99
C SER A 658 11.20 -16.68 -28.50
N ALA A 659 10.36 -15.66 -28.26
CA ALA A 659 9.93 -15.23 -26.94
C ALA A 659 8.78 -16.09 -26.37
N GLY A 660 9.12 -17.22 -25.74
CA GLY A 660 8.18 -18.08 -25.01
C GLY A 660 7.19 -18.82 -25.92
N SER A 661 6.09 -18.16 -26.32
CA SER A 661 5.14 -18.65 -27.33
C SER A 661 4.99 -17.70 -28.53
N MET A 662 5.64 -16.55 -28.50
CA MET A 662 5.79 -15.67 -29.66
C MET A 662 7.05 -16.05 -30.43
N SER A 663 7.04 -15.88 -31.75
CA SER A 663 8.23 -16.03 -32.58
C SER A 663 8.13 -15.09 -33.77
N ASN A 664 9.27 -14.52 -34.15
CA ASN A 664 9.40 -13.60 -35.28
C ASN A 664 10.51 -14.12 -36.22
N VAL A 665 10.43 -13.77 -37.50
CA VAL A 665 11.35 -14.27 -38.54
C VAL A 665 11.87 -13.09 -39.35
N SER A 666 13.19 -12.97 -39.46
CA SER A 666 13.83 -11.86 -40.17
C SER A 666 13.44 -11.86 -41.65
N THR A 667 13.62 -10.73 -42.33
CA THR A 667 13.58 -10.74 -43.81
C THR A 667 14.64 -11.72 -44.34
N PRO A 668 14.28 -12.73 -45.15
CA PRO A 668 15.26 -13.73 -45.58
C PRO A 668 16.29 -13.15 -46.55
N VAL A 669 17.55 -13.55 -46.37
CA VAL A 669 18.68 -13.18 -47.23
C VAL A 669 19.06 -14.40 -48.07
N THR A 670 19.06 -14.26 -49.40
CA THR A 670 19.39 -15.35 -50.33
C THR A 670 20.70 -15.08 -51.07
N LYS A 671 21.58 -16.09 -51.16
CA LYS A 671 22.76 -16.09 -52.04
C LYS A 671 22.93 -17.45 -52.75
N PRO A 672 23.36 -17.45 -54.02
CA PRO A 672 23.87 -18.67 -54.65
C PRO A 672 25.24 -19.03 -54.07
N VAL A 673 25.54 -20.32 -54.03
CA VAL A 673 26.80 -20.90 -53.58
C VAL A 673 27.18 -21.97 -54.56
N LEU A 674 28.33 -21.80 -55.24
CA LEU A 674 28.89 -22.87 -56.07
C LEU A 674 29.32 -24.03 -55.18
N VAL A 675 28.80 -25.21 -55.48
CA VAL A 675 29.15 -26.48 -54.86
C VAL A 675 29.88 -27.31 -55.90
N ASP A 676 31.02 -27.86 -55.51
CA ASP A 676 31.87 -28.73 -56.31
C ASP A 676 32.32 -29.90 -55.41
N ILE A 677 31.53 -30.97 -55.48
CA ILE A 677 31.74 -32.23 -54.76
C ILE A 677 32.10 -33.28 -55.81
N GLU A 678 33.40 -33.48 -55.99
CA GLU A 678 33.98 -34.45 -56.92
C GLU A 678 33.61 -35.91 -56.55
N PHE A 679 33.78 -36.83 -57.48
CA PHE A 679 33.70 -38.28 -57.19
C PHE A 679 34.72 -38.71 -56.15
N THR A 680 34.34 -39.62 -55.24
CA THR A 680 35.28 -40.22 -54.27
C THR A 680 36.36 -41.09 -54.92
N SER A 681 36.12 -41.52 -56.15
CA SER A 681 36.99 -42.43 -56.91
C SER A 681 36.76 -42.22 -58.40
N VAL A 682 37.76 -41.63 -59.04
CA VAL A 682 37.90 -41.58 -60.50
C VAL A 682 38.96 -42.60 -60.90
N PHE A 683 38.74 -43.33 -61.99
CA PHE A 683 39.74 -44.19 -62.62
C PHE A 683 39.78 -43.90 -64.12
N GLU A 684 40.97 -43.82 -64.69
CA GLU A 684 41.21 -43.74 -66.13
C GLU A 684 42.20 -44.84 -66.50
N GLY A 685 41.83 -45.72 -67.42
CA GLY A 685 42.65 -46.82 -67.91
C GLY A 685 43.66 -46.41 -68.98
N GLY A 686 44.15 -47.41 -69.72
CA GLY A 686 45.36 -47.30 -70.52
C GLY A 686 45.17 -47.16 -72.03
N THR A 687 45.94 -47.99 -72.76
CA THR A 687 45.85 -48.20 -74.21
C THR A 687 45.89 -49.71 -74.53
N GLU A 688 45.39 -50.53 -73.60
CA GLU A 688 45.33 -51.99 -73.60
C GLU A 688 44.01 -52.40 -72.92
N ASP A 689 43.37 -53.48 -73.39
CA ASP A 689 42.07 -53.99 -72.92
C ASP A 689 41.98 -54.09 -71.37
N ASP A 690 41.32 -53.10 -70.73
CA ASP A 690 41.25 -52.92 -69.28
C ASP A 690 39.94 -53.49 -68.67
N ILE A 691 39.95 -53.83 -67.37
CA ILE A 691 38.77 -54.33 -66.65
C ILE A 691 38.58 -53.54 -65.34
N LEU A 692 37.51 -52.74 -65.28
CA LEU A 692 37.19 -51.83 -64.18
C LEU A 692 35.89 -52.26 -63.51
N ASP A 693 35.97 -52.87 -62.33
CA ASP A 693 34.82 -53.48 -61.64
C ASP A 693 34.54 -52.83 -60.26
N ALA A 694 33.44 -52.09 -60.20
CA ALA A 694 32.87 -51.46 -59.01
C ALA A 694 31.66 -52.22 -58.44
N SER A 695 31.33 -53.44 -58.88
CA SER A 695 30.12 -54.18 -58.49
C SER A 695 29.95 -54.43 -56.97
N GLY A 696 31.03 -54.30 -56.19
CA GLY A 696 31.01 -54.34 -54.72
C GLY A 696 30.81 -52.98 -54.02
N GLN A 697 30.71 -51.87 -54.76
CA GLN A 697 30.61 -50.50 -54.24
C GLN A 697 29.16 -50.01 -54.18
N ASN A 698 28.88 -49.11 -53.23
CA ASN A 698 27.57 -48.46 -53.04
C ASN A 698 27.62 -46.93 -53.11
N THR A 699 28.79 -46.36 -53.42
CA THR A 699 28.98 -44.95 -53.79
C THR A 699 29.20 -44.87 -55.29
N ALA A 700 28.89 -43.72 -55.90
CA ALA A 700 29.14 -43.58 -57.33
C ALA A 700 30.63 -43.62 -57.68
N VAL A 701 30.94 -44.12 -58.87
CA VAL A 701 32.27 -44.10 -59.50
C VAL A 701 32.25 -43.36 -60.83
N SER A 702 33.42 -42.82 -61.22
CA SER A 702 33.66 -42.27 -62.55
C SER A 702 34.81 -43.03 -63.18
N TYR A 703 34.50 -43.95 -64.10
CA TYR A 703 35.48 -44.84 -64.75
C TYR A 703 35.56 -44.54 -66.24
N LYS A 704 36.80 -44.46 -66.74
CA LYS A 704 37.11 -44.43 -68.17
C LYS A 704 38.00 -45.59 -68.55
N GLY A 705 37.68 -46.28 -69.65
CA GLY A 705 38.54 -47.31 -70.23
C GLY A 705 39.78 -46.68 -70.86
N GLY A 706 39.59 -45.98 -71.98
CA GLY A 706 40.59 -45.14 -72.63
C GLY A 706 40.77 -45.52 -74.09
N ALA A 707 41.50 -46.60 -74.35
CA ALA A 707 41.63 -47.23 -75.67
C ALA A 707 42.07 -48.69 -75.52
N GLY A 708 41.51 -49.57 -76.32
CA GLY A 708 41.46 -51.01 -76.00
C GLY A 708 40.01 -51.45 -75.99
N ASN A 709 39.76 -52.76 -75.90
CA ASN A 709 38.41 -53.30 -75.82
C ASN A 709 38.05 -53.53 -74.34
N ASP A 710 37.53 -52.49 -73.69
CA ASP A 710 37.51 -52.35 -72.24
C ASP A 710 36.22 -52.90 -71.60
N THR A 711 36.28 -53.30 -70.33
CA THR A 711 35.13 -53.83 -69.58
C THR A 711 34.87 -52.99 -68.32
N LEU A 712 33.86 -52.13 -68.36
CA LEU A 712 33.49 -51.20 -67.29
C LEU A 712 32.21 -51.65 -66.60
N ILE A 713 32.29 -51.89 -65.29
CA ILE A 713 31.19 -52.38 -64.45
C ILE A 713 31.02 -51.46 -63.24
N GLY A 714 29.83 -50.88 -63.08
CA GLY A 714 29.41 -50.02 -61.98
C GLY A 714 29.01 -50.78 -60.71
N GLY A 715 28.64 -50.04 -59.67
CA GLY A 715 28.21 -50.54 -58.36
C GLY A 715 26.69 -50.50 -58.17
N SER A 716 26.26 -49.99 -57.02
CA SER A 716 24.87 -49.58 -56.76
C SER A 716 24.74 -48.05 -56.65
N GLY A 717 25.41 -47.32 -57.56
CA GLY A 717 25.70 -45.89 -57.44
C GLY A 717 24.80 -44.97 -58.27
N LYS A 718 25.46 -44.00 -58.91
CA LYS A 718 24.95 -43.17 -60.01
C LYS A 718 26.16 -42.93 -60.91
N ASP A 719 26.58 -44.00 -61.56
CA ASP A 719 27.94 -44.13 -62.07
C ASP A 719 28.09 -43.42 -63.42
N ILE A 720 29.30 -42.94 -63.70
CA ILE A 720 29.68 -42.48 -65.04
C ILE A 720 30.71 -43.46 -65.58
N LEU A 721 30.32 -44.21 -66.61
CA LEU A 721 31.18 -45.15 -67.32
C LEU A 721 31.37 -44.65 -68.76
N GLU A 722 32.62 -44.51 -69.18
CA GLU A 722 33.03 -44.03 -70.51
C GLU A 722 34.04 -45.04 -71.07
N GLY A 723 33.71 -45.78 -72.14
CA GLY A 723 34.59 -46.78 -72.73
C GLY A 723 35.83 -46.13 -73.32
N GLY A 724 35.67 -45.54 -74.51
CA GLY A 724 36.64 -44.64 -75.11
C GLY A 724 36.90 -44.94 -76.59
N ALA A 725 37.73 -45.95 -76.87
CA ALA A 725 38.23 -46.23 -78.22
C ALA A 725 38.67 -47.70 -78.41
N GLY A 726 37.69 -48.59 -78.49
CA GLY A 726 37.74 -49.97 -78.96
C GLY A 726 36.33 -50.55 -78.96
N ASP A 727 36.15 -51.87 -79.08
CA ASP A 727 34.82 -52.47 -78.93
C ASP A 727 34.56 -52.81 -77.44
N ASP A 728 33.89 -51.89 -76.72
CA ASP A 728 33.81 -51.87 -75.25
C ASP A 728 32.56 -52.57 -74.66
N PHE A 729 32.60 -52.92 -73.38
CA PHE A 729 31.46 -53.44 -72.62
C PHE A 729 31.19 -52.61 -71.36
N LEU A 730 30.00 -52.00 -71.27
CA LEU A 730 29.61 -51.11 -70.16
C LEU A 730 28.36 -51.60 -69.42
N SER A 731 28.42 -51.69 -68.09
CA SER A 731 27.29 -52.07 -67.23
C SER A 731 27.24 -51.28 -65.93
N GLY A 732 26.40 -50.25 -65.83
CA GLY A 732 26.19 -49.46 -64.59
C GLY A 732 25.66 -50.28 -63.40
N ASN A 733 25.05 -51.44 -63.69
CA ASN A 733 24.38 -52.34 -62.75
C ASN A 733 23.11 -51.77 -62.12
N ALA A 734 23.20 -51.02 -61.02
CA ALA A 734 22.06 -50.71 -60.16
C ALA A 734 22.09 -49.26 -59.65
N GLY A 735 21.83 -48.31 -60.54
CA GLY A 735 21.81 -46.90 -60.21
C GLY A 735 21.09 -46.07 -61.26
N ALA A 736 21.18 -44.75 -61.10
CA ALA A 736 20.75 -43.82 -62.14
C ALA A 736 22.01 -43.38 -62.92
N ASP A 737 22.48 -44.29 -63.76
CA ASP A 737 23.83 -44.26 -64.31
C ASP A 737 23.91 -43.55 -65.67
N THR A 738 25.12 -43.19 -66.09
CA THR A 738 25.47 -42.61 -67.38
C THR A 738 26.52 -43.49 -68.06
N LEU A 739 26.14 -44.11 -69.17
CA LEU A 739 27.00 -44.98 -69.96
C LEU A 739 27.33 -44.32 -71.30
N ARG A 740 28.61 -44.28 -71.68
CA ARG A 740 29.08 -43.85 -73.00
C ARG A 740 30.04 -44.89 -73.56
N GLY A 741 29.77 -45.48 -74.71
CA GLY A 741 30.70 -46.37 -75.41
C GLY A 741 31.93 -45.59 -75.86
N GLY A 742 31.85 -45.00 -77.05
CA GLY A 742 32.77 -43.97 -77.49
C GLY A 742 33.06 -44.05 -78.98
N ALA A 743 33.91 -44.99 -79.38
CA ALA A 743 34.39 -45.13 -80.75
C ALA A 743 34.82 -46.56 -81.09
N GLY A 744 33.84 -47.46 -81.19
CA GLY A 744 34.02 -48.83 -81.67
C GLY A 744 32.70 -49.49 -82.05
N ASN A 745 32.40 -50.67 -81.51
CA ASN A 745 31.11 -51.36 -81.70
C ASN A 745 30.66 -51.89 -80.33
N ASP A 746 30.14 -50.98 -79.53
CA ASP A 746 30.12 -51.11 -78.08
C ASP A 746 28.89 -51.88 -77.58
N THR A 747 29.00 -52.50 -76.40
CA THR A 747 27.92 -53.26 -75.76
C THR A 747 27.54 -52.64 -74.42
N LEU A 748 26.42 -51.91 -74.41
CA LEU A 748 25.94 -51.17 -73.24
C LEU A 748 24.75 -51.90 -72.61
N VAL A 749 24.86 -52.27 -71.34
CA VAL A 749 23.83 -53.04 -70.62
C VAL A 749 22.68 -52.12 -70.20
N PHE A 750 21.46 -52.50 -70.58
CA PHE A 750 20.24 -51.82 -70.18
C PHE A 750 19.94 -52.02 -68.69
N ALA A 751 19.81 -50.91 -67.95
CA ALA A 751 19.08 -50.85 -66.69
C ALA A 751 17.98 -49.76 -66.79
N ALA A 752 16.90 -49.92 -66.01
CA ALA A 752 15.68 -49.13 -66.18
C ALA A 752 15.75 -47.71 -65.59
N ASP A 753 16.73 -47.45 -64.73
CA ASP A 753 16.89 -46.18 -64.00
C ASP A 753 18.00 -45.28 -64.60
N ASN A 754 18.72 -45.76 -65.63
CA ASN A 754 19.81 -45.03 -66.30
C ASN A 754 19.35 -43.68 -66.85
N LEU A 755 20.20 -42.67 -66.67
CA LEU A 755 19.98 -41.30 -67.12
C LEU A 755 20.41 -41.09 -68.57
N LEU A 756 21.45 -41.79 -69.02
CA LEU A 756 21.97 -41.77 -70.39
C LEU A 756 22.63 -43.11 -70.73
N ILE A 757 22.37 -43.60 -71.94
CA ILE A 757 23.13 -44.65 -72.64
C ILE A 757 23.41 -44.13 -74.05
N ASP A 758 24.69 -43.90 -74.35
CA ASP A 758 25.18 -43.33 -75.61
C ASP A 758 26.22 -44.30 -76.21
N GLY A 759 25.99 -44.86 -77.40
CA GLY A 759 27.00 -45.72 -78.05
C GLY A 759 28.21 -44.93 -78.56
N GLY A 760 27.98 -43.71 -79.06
CA GLY A 760 29.02 -42.87 -79.64
C GLY A 760 29.18 -43.07 -81.15
N ILE A 761 30.26 -43.74 -81.58
CA ILE A 761 30.68 -43.82 -82.98
C ILE A 761 30.99 -45.26 -83.43
N GLY A 762 29.95 -46.03 -83.78
CA GLY A 762 30.10 -47.12 -84.75
C GLY A 762 28.85 -47.92 -85.07
N ASN A 763 28.63 -49.06 -84.41
CA ASN A 763 27.46 -49.93 -84.59
C ASN A 763 27.10 -50.57 -83.25
N ASP A 764 26.42 -49.81 -82.41
CA ASP A 764 26.44 -50.05 -80.97
C ASP A 764 25.21 -50.86 -80.51
N THR A 765 25.39 -51.64 -79.43
CA THR A 765 24.48 -52.68 -78.99
C THR A 765 23.97 -52.43 -77.58
N LEU A 766 22.69 -52.08 -77.46
CA LEU A 766 21.98 -52.06 -76.19
C LEU A 766 21.62 -53.51 -75.79
N LEU A 767 22.33 -54.07 -74.82
CA LEU A 767 22.11 -55.43 -74.32
C LEU A 767 21.03 -55.44 -73.23
N ILE A 768 19.88 -56.00 -73.54
CA ILE A 768 18.80 -56.25 -72.58
C ILE A 768 18.95 -57.67 -72.03
N ASN A 769 19.35 -57.77 -70.76
CA ASN A 769 19.61 -59.04 -70.06
C ASN A 769 18.82 -59.17 -68.75
N ILE A 770 17.59 -58.64 -68.72
CA ILE A 770 16.70 -58.69 -67.55
C ILE A 770 15.60 -59.73 -67.81
N ALA A 771 15.60 -60.81 -67.04
CA ALA A 771 14.66 -61.92 -67.22
C ALA A 771 13.21 -61.51 -66.93
N ASP A 772 12.28 -62.05 -67.73
CA ASP A 772 10.82 -61.90 -67.61
C ASP A 772 10.31 -60.44 -67.58
N THR A 773 11.09 -59.50 -68.14
CA THR A 773 10.78 -58.06 -68.16
C THR A 773 9.84 -57.62 -69.29
N SER A 774 9.25 -56.44 -69.13
CA SER A 774 8.40 -55.76 -70.11
C SER A 774 8.76 -54.27 -70.17
N ILE A 775 9.65 -53.90 -71.09
CA ILE A 775 10.18 -52.53 -71.20
C ILE A 775 9.28 -51.67 -72.10
N ASN A 776 8.94 -50.47 -71.64
CA ASN A 776 8.15 -49.50 -72.39
C ASN A 776 8.98 -48.25 -72.70
N PHE A 777 9.42 -48.10 -73.95
CA PHE A 777 10.26 -46.97 -74.37
C PHE A 777 9.54 -45.61 -74.33
N SER A 778 8.21 -45.56 -74.15
CA SER A 778 7.50 -44.29 -73.92
C SER A 778 7.64 -43.73 -72.51
N ASN A 779 8.29 -44.44 -71.58
CA ASN A 779 8.48 -43.98 -70.20
C ASN A 779 9.78 -43.18 -70.01
N PHE A 780 10.70 -43.24 -70.98
CA PHE A 780 11.98 -42.55 -70.93
C PHE A 780 11.91 -41.19 -71.62
N ASN A 781 12.76 -40.25 -71.20
CA ASN A 781 12.92 -38.97 -71.87
C ASN A 781 13.64 -39.15 -73.22
N ALA A 782 13.49 -38.18 -74.13
CA ALA A 782 14.35 -38.10 -75.31
C ALA A 782 15.78 -37.78 -74.89
N GLY A 783 16.78 -38.44 -75.47
CA GLY A 783 18.19 -38.34 -75.06
C GLY A 783 18.59 -39.22 -73.86
N VAL A 784 17.80 -40.25 -73.52
CA VAL A 784 18.25 -41.33 -72.60
C VAL A 784 18.93 -42.47 -73.38
N PHE A 785 18.59 -42.65 -74.65
CA PHE A 785 19.25 -43.56 -75.57
C PHE A 785 19.59 -42.79 -76.85
N ASP A 786 20.88 -42.58 -77.10
CA ASP A 786 21.42 -41.95 -78.31
C ASP A 786 22.48 -42.88 -78.93
N ASN A 787 22.66 -42.82 -80.26
CA ASN A 787 23.66 -43.63 -81.00
C ASN A 787 23.62 -45.13 -80.66
N ILE A 788 22.51 -45.82 -80.98
CA ILE A 788 22.34 -47.28 -80.77
C ILE A 788 21.67 -47.88 -82.01
N GLU A 789 22.40 -48.71 -82.75
CA GLU A 789 21.93 -49.36 -83.97
C GLU A 789 21.28 -50.73 -83.69
N THR A 790 21.74 -51.41 -82.63
CA THR A 790 21.35 -52.78 -82.29
C THR A 790 20.75 -52.87 -80.89
N ILE A 791 19.70 -53.67 -80.74
CA ILE A 791 19.17 -54.07 -79.43
C ILE A 791 19.25 -55.59 -79.34
N ASP A 792 20.08 -56.10 -78.42
CA ASP A 792 20.15 -57.53 -78.13
C ASP A 792 19.17 -57.91 -77.02
N MET A 793 18.40 -58.98 -77.27
CA MET A 793 17.39 -59.54 -76.37
C MET A 793 17.62 -61.03 -76.08
N THR A 794 18.82 -61.56 -76.36
CA THR A 794 19.17 -62.96 -76.10
C THR A 794 19.36 -63.28 -74.61
N GLY A 795 19.50 -62.26 -73.77
CA GLY A 795 19.76 -62.36 -72.33
C GLY A 795 18.56 -62.76 -71.47
N ASN A 796 18.36 -64.07 -71.31
CA ASN A 796 17.55 -64.72 -70.26
C ASN A 796 16.03 -64.43 -70.20
N GLY A 797 15.25 -65.48 -69.94
CA GLY A 797 13.79 -65.38 -69.67
C GLY A 797 12.95 -64.93 -70.88
N LYS A 798 11.73 -64.45 -70.61
CA LYS A 798 10.79 -63.96 -71.62
C LYS A 798 10.69 -62.43 -71.59
N GLN A 799 11.45 -61.77 -72.46
CA GLN A 799 11.40 -60.31 -72.62
C GLN A 799 10.25 -59.84 -73.52
N SER A 800 9.88 -58.55 -73.45
CA SER A 800 8.96 -57.88 -74.39
C SER A 800 9.21 -56.38 -74.40
N LEU A 801 9.26 -55.76 -75.59
CA LEU A 801 9.48 -54.31 -75.77
C LEU A 801 8.22 -53.64 -76.35
N PHE A 802 7.90 -52.45 -75.86
CA PHE A 802 6.72 -51.66 -76.28
C PHE A 802 7.08 -50.20 -76.60
N ASN A 803 6.29 -49.61 -77.50
CA ASN A 803 6.38 -48.19 -77.92
C ASN A 803 7.76 -47.73 -78.46
N ILE A 804 8.55 -48.64 -79.04
CA ILE A 804 9.75 -48.27 -79.81
C ILE A 804 9.33 -47.33 -80.96
N LYS A 805 9.86 -46.10 -80.98
CA LYS A 805 9.63 -45.13 -82.06
C LYS A 805 10.80 -45.18 -83.03
N LEU A 806 10.52 -45.48 -84.30
CA LEU A 806 11.52 -45.63 -85.37
C LEU A 806 12.13 -44.29 -85.85
N ALA A 807 12.26 -43.29 -84.97
CA ALA A 807 12.73 -41.94 -85.29
C ALA A 807 14.05 -41.57 -84.58
N THR A 808 14.58 -42.47 -83.74
CA THR A 808 15.79 -42.27 -82.90
C THR A 808 16.69 -43.52 -82.90
N LEU A 809 16.68 -44.29 -84.00
CA LEU A 809 17.51 -45.49 -84.19
C LEU A 809 18.10 -45.60 -85.63
N LEU A 810 18.03 -44.51 -86.40
CA LEU A 810 18.49 -44.44 -87.80
C LEU A 810 18.83 -42.98 -88.19
N THR A 811 20.03 -42.52 -87.87
CA THR A 811 20.63 -41.27 -88.39
C THR A 811 22.11 -41.45 -88.67
#